data_AF-A0A920N6P3-F1
#
_entry.id   AF-A0A920N6P3-F1
#
_cell.length_a   1.000
_cell.length_b   1.000
_cell.length_c   1.000
_cell.angle_alpha   90.00
_cell.angle_beta   90.00
_cell.angle_gamma   90.00
#
_symmetry.space_group_name_H-M   'P 1'
#
loop_
_entity.id
_entity.type
_entity.pdbx_description
1 polymer ?
#
loop_
_entity_poly.entity_id
_entity_poly.type
_entity_poly.pdbx_seq_one_letter_code
_entity_poly.pdbx_strand_id
1 'polypeptide(L)'
;MTSRRWVANCVTLTVFCCTGLLPATAGGPGEGSVTMPDRGICAHRGASDTHPENTIEAFREAIRLGAQMIEFDVTFSRDGQLVLIHDSTVDRTTNGKGAVSSLTLAELKKLDAGGWKDKRFAGVRMPTLDEALAMMPENIWLNVHLKETPGQAEKLAGQVAGRIVAHRRQHQAFLACGARAAAAARRAHAEIKICNMERQANSRRYVDETIAAKTAFIQLLGGATVDPAHTRLLKQHKIRINYCCANEAGKVAGLFAAGVEFPLVDRVGAMIQVAEKQGVARLLPVFRSRLKQAGLKTPLSTLLEQRSLGGGAATQGLALGKTHNFASNARTICRFDKNWKLIEQKTIRIDGVNHFGAIDYHDGFLWAGLLHGPEGGKYDKTLDRGKVAKIRASDLSVVQTWDITKDLTWIDPVCFDGTHLWVGDLRDLGIHRYRFDGDEIVRDGVFRYPGAMHFSQGVRIAGGKLYSIHTFGSMDGLFEFDLPKTLDKTVQRPTRVWEIAETRMHLEGFDFVPGHPDQIWHSQGGQIDRYRLSGAKAVAGGQPHGALFPVVLRQASAARVRVTDLGAVADGKTDCLAAIHKAISQVVAAGGGTVVFPPAKQPYLVSGTVVIRSSNVKLSGKGATIKLADGAANGTKAKRTTDSQVHVLWVTGKPNKPVQRVEIRGLTVDANIYRQDDYYNPRAIVVEHGHLVKVRDVTILRPFVGLDIGAGSSDCEVRGCVVEDWLEDGFDASGDADKGSGAITTNIRFIDCHARNAPKSTGNAWEIEDGVRHIRVVDCSVTNVPRGNAFGLRNHWKDGPVDISRDIQLRGVRIEKVGGKYGIYSHSAPRDRFPRNRVLDVSLYDVRCPAPVMLAGPLGSVRVVGGHYGVIHLGWGYGSKSSPEPGGPLPLSDTRISVRDAQVRALNINASAGQFTLRNVLVDTSGEPALPYGIRIVGGADRVRLSNCTITGAGKVGVTLQGDASPRIVDSIIWGNPLAVGLGTGQPTFSHCCVQGGVPEGGGDRGKNLASDPCFQVVSKHRFLLRHKALGDVGASPCVNAGSRLAADSGLDERTTRSDRVRDTLQVDLGFHYPLKSVD
;
A
#
# COMPACT_ATOMS: atom_id res chain seq x y z
N MET A 1 23.06 -75.07 -37.92
CA MET A 1 22.84 -74.28 -39.16
C MET A 1 21.45 -73.64 -39.09
N THR A 2 21.16 -72.78 -40.06
CA THR A 2 19.93 -72.01 -40.39
C THR A 2 18.53 -72.66 -40.25
N SER A 3 17.49 -71.82 -40.43
CA SER A 3 16.05 -72.11 -40.73
C SER A 3 15.15 -72.63 -39.59
N ARG A 4 14.00 -72.02 -39.24
CA ARG A 4 12.69 -71.79 -39.95
C ARG A 4 11.84 -73.09 -40.04
N ARG A 5 10.53 -73.15 -39.70
CA ARG A 5 9.49 -72.11 -39.43
C ARG A 5 8.17 -72.69 -38.79
N TRP A 6 7.32 -71.82 -38.20
CA TRP A 6 5.86 -71.92 -37.90
C TRP A 6 5.31 -72.59 -36.58
N VAL A 7 4.59 -71.77 -35.77
CA VAL A 7 3.35 -72.02 -34.93
C VAL A 7 3.33 -73.17 -33.90
N ALA A 8 2.85 -73.04 -32.64
CA ALA A 8 2.45 -71.97 -31.69
C ALA A 8 2.20 -72.65 -30.30
N ASN A 9 1.84 -72.07 -29.12
CA ASN A 9 1.56 -70.72 -28.57
C ASN A 9 1.95 -70.77 -27.06
N CYS A 10 2.59 -69.77 -26.44
CA CYS A 10 2.08 -68.52 -25.83
C CYS A 10 1.15 -68.63 -24.58
N VAL A 11 1.51 -68.16 -23.36
CA VAL A 11 2.80 -68.07 -22.61
C VAL A 11 2.56 -67.62 -21.15
N THR A 12 3.46 -67.99 -20.23
CA THR A 12 3.55 -67.50 -18.83
C THR A 12 5.00 -67.09 -18.52
N LEU A 13 5.26 -66.11 -17.64
CA LEU A 13 6.60 -65.85 -17.07
C LEU A 13 6.56 -65.07 -15.73
N THR A 14 7.69 -65.01 -15.01
CA THR A 14 7.77 -64.58 -13.59
C THR A 14 9.14 -63.94 -13.24
N VAL A 15 9.19 -63.08 -12.19
CA VAL A 15 10.36 -62.67 -11.35
C VAL A 15 11.26 -61.46 -11.78
N PHE A 16 11.58 -60.62 -10.77
CA PHE A 16 12.62 -59.55 -10.59
C PHE A 16 12.92 -58.45 -11.64
N CYS A 17 12.85 -57.17 -11.19
CA CYS A 17 14.02 -56.25 -11.14
C CYS A 17 13.73 -55.02 -10.22
N CYS A 18 14.69 -54.09 -10.09
CA CYS A 18 14.68 -52.95 -9.14
C CYS A 18 14.36 -51.57 -9.77
N THR A 19 14.25 -50.57 -8.90
CA THR A 19 14.22 -49.09 -9.14
C THR A 19 13.04 -48.49 -9.92
N GLY A 20 12.26 -47.66 -9.23
CA GLY A 20 11.28 -46.72 -9.79
C GLY A 20 10.85 -45.72 -8.71
N LEU A 21 10.92 -44.42 -8.99
CA LEU A 21 10.67 -43.39 -7.96
C LEU A 21 9.21 -43.36 -7.51
N LEU A 22 8.99 -43.39 -6.19
CA LEU A 22 7.74 -42.89 -5.60
C LEU A 22 7.64 -41.38 -5.88
N PRO A 23 6.51 -40.88 -6.43
CA PRO A 23 6.24 -39.45 -6.45
C PRO A 23 6.20 -38.93 -5.00
N ALA A 24 6.91 -37.82 -4.74
CA ALA A 24 6.83 -37.17 -3.45
C ALA A 24 5.36 -36.81 -3.14
N THR A 25 4.90 -37.12 -1.93
CA THR A 25 3.54 -36.80 -1.50
C THR A 25 3.31 -35.30 -1.62
N ALA A 26 2.39 -34.91 -2.51
CA ALA A 26 1.95 -33.52 -2.61
C ALA A 26 1.45 -33.05 -1.23
N GLY A 27 1.75 -31.80 -0.89
CA GLY A 27 1.57 -31.29 0.47
C GLY A 27 0.15 -31.46 1.02
N GLY A 28 0.05 -31.62 2.35
CA GLY A 28 -1.23 -31.69 3.05
C GLY A 28 -2.16 -30.50 2.75
N PRO A 29 -3.47 -30.66 2.96
CA PRO A 29 -4.48 -29.71 2.49
C PRO A 29 -4.20 -28.28 2.97
N GLY A 30 -3.94 -27.40 2.01
CA GLY A 30 -3.75 -25.96 2.25
C GLY A 30 -5.05 -25.25 2.64
N GLU A 31 -4.99 -23.91 2.74
CA GLU A 31 -6.18 -23.09 2.95
C GLU A 31 -7.27 -23.47 1.94
N GLY A 32 -8.48 -23.78 2.43
CA GLY A 32 -9.50 -24.52 1.69
C GLY A 32 -9.75 -23.96 0.28
N SER A 33 -9.56 -24.82 -0.73
CA SER A 33 -9.75 -24.45 -2.12
C SER A 33 -11.20 -24.12 -2.40
N VAL A 34 -11.46 -22.90 -2.84
CA VAL A 34 -12.79 -22.49 -3.25
C VAL A 34 -13.13 -23.14 -4.60
N THR A 35 -14.16 -23.98 -4.61
CA THR A 35 -14.68 -24.67 -5.78
C THR A 35 -15.85 -23.92 -6.41
N MET A 36 -16.30 -24.37 -7.58
CA MET A 36 -17.58 -23.93 -8.14
C MET A 36 -18.72 -24.76 -7.52
N PRO A 37 -19.84 -24.13 -7.11
CA PRO A 37 -21.08 -24.85 -6.85
C PRO A 37 -21.49 -25.71 -8.06
N ASP A 38 -22.15 -26.84 -7.83
CA ASP A 38 -22.58 -27.70 -8.95
C ASP A 38 -23.67 -27.07 -9.81
N ARG A 39 -24.49 -26.20 -9.20
CA ARG A 39 -25.53 -25.39 -9.83
C ARG A 39 -25.84 -24.18 -8.93
N GLY A 40 -26.52 -23.17 -9.48
CA GLY A 40 -26.85 -21.95 -8.75
C GLY A 40 -27.70 -20.97 -9.57
N ILE A 41 -27.99 -19.83 -8.96
CA ILE A 41 -28.50 -18.65 -9.66
C ILE A 41 -27.32 -17.78 -10.09
N CYS A 42 -27.36 -17.30 -11.33
CA CYS A 42 -26.53 -16.20 -11.79
C CYS A 42 -27.33 -14.89 -11.75
N ALA A 43 -26.83 -13.89 -11.05
CA ALA A 43 -27.45 -12.56 -10.99
C ALA A 43 -27.06 -11.75 -12.23
N HIS A 44 -28.00 -11.60 -13.17
CA HIS A 44 -27.80 -10.91 -14.46
C HIS A 44 -27.60 -9.42 -14.23
N ARG A 45 -26.39 -8.91 -14.53
CA ARG A 45 -25.97 -7.53 -14.23
C ARG A 45 -26.10 -7.15 -12.76
N GLY A 46 -26.01 -8.12 -11.85
CA GLY A 46 -26.35 -8.01 -10.42
C GLY A 46 -27.84 -8.26 -10.14
N ALA A 47 -28.37 -7.66 -9.07
CA ALA A 47 -29.80 -7.74 -8.71
C ALA A 47 -30.68 -6.74 -9.48
N SER A 48 -30.59 -6.75 -10.82
CA SER A 48 -31.15 -5.75 -11.75
C SER A 48 -32.66 -5.50 -11.63
N ASP A 49 -33.45 -6.44 -11.11
CA ASP A 49 -34.88 -6.26 -10.81
C ASP A 49 -35.12 -5.18 -9.73
N THR A 50 -34.23 -5.06 -8.75
CA THR A 50 -34.42 -4.22 -7.54
C THR A 50 -33.41 -3.08 -7.39
N HIS A 51 -32.28 -3.18 -8.09
CA HIS A 51 -31.14 -2.25 -8.05
C HIS A 51 -30.70 -1.88 -9.48
N PRO A 52 -30.01 -0.75 -9.69
CA PRO A 52 -29.57 -0.35 -11.04
C PRO A 52 -28.52 -1.32 -11.59
N GLU A 53 -28.74 -1.84 -12.79
CA GLU A 53 -27.89 -2.87 -13.40
C GLU A 53 -26.43 -2.43 -13.59
N ASN A 54 -25.50 -3.39 -13.51
CA ASN A 54 -24.04 -3.17 -13.62
C ASN A 54 -23.43 -2.20 -12.58
N THR A 55 -24.10 -1.97 -11.44
CA THR A 55 -23.59 -1.14 -10.33
C THR A 55 -23.08 -1.95 -9.14
N ILE A 56 -22.23 -1.32 -8.31
CA ILE A 56 -21.74 -1.87 -7.04
C ILE A 56 -22.92 -2.23 -6.12
N GLU A 57 -23.99 -1.44 -6.14
CA GLU A 57 -25.21 -1.60 -5.37
C GLU A 57 -25.97 -2.88 -5.79
N ALA A 58 -26.11 -3.12 -7.10
CA ALA A 58 -26.71 -4.35 -7.61
C ALA A 58 -25.85 -5.60 -7.34
N PHE A 59 -24.51 -5.48 -7.30
CA PHE A 59 -23.63 -6.57 -6.91
C PHE A 59 -23.70 -6.87 -5.40
N ARG A 60 -23.70 -5.83 -4.55
CA ARG A 60 -23.91 -5.94 -3.09
C ARG A 60 -25.21 -6.66 -2.76
N GLU A 61 -26.31 -6.33 -3.43
CA GLU A 61 -27.58 -7.02 -3.23
C GLU A 61 -27.52 -8.48 -3.72
N ALA A 62 -26.92 -8.77 -4.87
CA ALA A 62 -26.76 -10.15 -5.35
C ALA A 62 -25.94 -11.03 -4.37
N ILE A 63 -24.91 -10.45 -3.73
CA ILE A 63 -24.14 -11.10 -2.65
C ILE A 63 -25.03 -11.36 -1.44
N ARG A 64 -25.78 -10.34 -0.96
CA ARG A 64 -26.67 -10.45 0.21
C ARG A 64 -27.82 -11.45 0.00
N LEU A 65 -28.29 -11.60 -1.23
CA LEU A 65 -29.28 -12.61 -1.61
C LEU A 65 -28.70 -14.03 -1.72
N GLY A 66 -27.37 -14.17 -1.74
CA GLY A 66 -26.66 -15.45 -1.79
C GLY A 66 -26.60 -16.07 -3.19
N ALA A 67 -26.47 -15.25 -4.23
CA ALA A 67 -26.24 -15.74 -5.59
C ALA A 67 -24.88 -16.44 -5.73
N GLN A 68 -24.84 -17.57 -6.44
CA GLN A 68 -23.62 -18.37 -6.66
C GLN A 68 -22.72 -17.76 -7.74
N MET A 69 -23.31 -16.97 -8.64
CA MET A 69 -22.62 -16.28 -9.73
C MET A 69 -23.22 -14.89 -9.93
N ILE A 70 -22.41 -13.94 -10.37
CA ILE A 70 -22.84 -12.62 -10.84
C ILE A 70 -22.34 -12.46 -12.27
N GLU A 71 -23.21 -12.01 -13.16
CA GLU A 71 -22.86 -11.56 -14.50
C GLU A 71 -22.79 -10.04 -14.54
N PHE A 72 -21.86 -9.51 -15.34
CA PHE A 72 -21.76 -8.09 -15.62
C PHE A 72 -21.05 -7.84 -16.96
N ASP A 73 -21.41 -6.72 -17.58
CA ASP A 73 -20.97 -6.31 -18.91
C ASP A 73 -19.73 -5.41 -18.82
N VAL A 74 -18.73 -5.63 -19.67
CA VAL A 74 -17.50 -4.82 -19.72
C VAL A 74 -17.29 -4.23 -21.12
N THR A 75 -17.01 -2.93 -21.20
CA THR A 75 -16.59 -2.25 -22.44
C THR A 75 -15.50 -1.20 -22.20
N PHE A 76 -15.05 -0.53 -23.27
CA PHE A 76 -14.07 0.55 -23.21
C PHE A 76 -14.70 1.95 -23.19
N SER A 77 -14.19 2.81 -22.31
CA SER A 77 -14.31 4.27 -22.43
C SER A 77 -13.43 4.83 -23.56
N ARG A 78 -13.65 6.10 -23.96
CA ARG A 78 -12.82 6.85 -24.94
C ARG A 78 -11.32 6.81 -24.63
N ASP A 79 -10.96 6.89 -23.36
CA ASP A 79 -9.57 6.85 -22.88
C ASP A 79 -9.05 5.42 -22.60
N GLY A 80 -9.83 4.39 -22.91
CA GLY A 80 -9.41 2.99 -22.86
C GLY A 80 -9.47 2.34 -21.47
N GLN A 81 -10.25 2.90 -20.54
CA GLN A 81 -10.55 2.25 -19.26
C GLN A 81 -11.67 1.23 -19.42
N LEU A 82 -11.69 0.22 -18.55
CA LEU A 82 -12.68 -0.84 -18.55
C LEU A 82 -13.84 -0.45 -17.61
N VAL A 83 -14.99 -0.13 -18.19
CA VAL A 83 -16.20 0.34 -17.51
C VAL A 83 -17.32 -0.69 -17.62
N LEU A 84 -18.22 -0.71 -16.62
CA LEU A 84 -19.33 -1.66 -16.61
C LEU A 84 -20.65 -1.01 -17.04
N ILE A 85 -21.16 -1.46 -18.19
CA ILE A 85 -22.44 -1.05 -18.78
C ILE A 85 -22.84 -2.04 -19.90
N HIS A 86 -24.13 -2.35 -19.99
CA HIS A 86 -24.64 -3.27 -21.01
C HIS A 86 -24.68 -2.63 -22.41
N ASP A 87 -25.16 -1.39 -22.49
CA ASP A 87 -25.49 -0.73 -23.75
C ASP A 87 -24.27 -0.01 -24.34
N SER A 88 -24.29 0.19 -25.66
CA SER A 88 -23.29 1.00 -26.37
C SER A 88 -23.40 2.50 -26.07
N THR A 89 -24.50 2.93 -25.44
CA THR A 89 -24.82 4.31 -25.07
C THR A 89 -25.20 4.40 -23.58
N VAL A 90 -25.03 5.58 -22.99
CA VAL A 90 -25.34 5.80 -21.56
C VAL A 90 -26.80 6.18 -21.31
N ASP A 91 -27.57 6.47 -22.36
CA ASP A 91 -28.87 7.13 -22.34
C ASP A 91 -29.98 6.40 -21.55
N ARG A 92 -29.95 5.06 -21.48
CA ARG A 92 -30.99 4.27 -20.79
C ARG A 92 -30.74 4.12 -19.28
N THR A 93 -29.48 4.03 -18.87
CA THR A 93 -29.06 3.65 -17.51
C THR A 93 -28.33 4.77 -16.78
N THR A 94 -28.34 5.99 -17.33
CA THR A 94 -27.78 7.16 -16.65
C THR A 94 -28.58 8.44 -16.92
N ASN A 95 -28.20 9.54 -16.28
CA ASN A 95 -28.66 10.88 -16.64
C ASN A 95 -27.86 11.55 -17.80
N GLY A 96 -26.93 10.84 -18.42
CA GLY A 96 -26.13 11.31 -19.56
C GLY A 96 -26.74 10.95 -20.92
N LYS A 97 -26.04 11.31 -22.00
CA LYS A 97 -26.33 10.86 -23.37
C LYS A 97 -25.06 10.59 -24.18
N GLY A 98 -25.16 9.73 -25.18
CA GLY A 98 -24.12 9.44 -26.15
C GLY A 98 -23.44 8.08 -25.96
N ALA A 99 -22.57 7.72 -26.91
CA ALA A 99 -21.89 6.44 -26.91
C ALA A 99 -20.82 6.35 -25.81
N VAL A 100 -20.72 5.21 -25.14
CA VAL A 100 -19.75 4.95 -24.06
C VAL A 100 -18.32 5.09 -24.58
N SER A 101 -18.06 4.63 -25.81
CA SER A 101 -16.79 4.77 -26.52
C SER A 101 -16.42 6.21 -26.89
N SER A 102 -17.38 7.15 -26.80
CA SER A 102 -17.16 8.59 -26.99
C SER A 102 -16.93 9.35 -25.68
N LEU A 103 -17.04 8.70 -24.51
CA LEU A 103 -16.89 9.34 -23.19
C LEU A 103 -15.69 8.78 -22.42
N THR A 104 -14.90 9.62 -21.72
CA THR A 104 -13.81 9.15 -20.84
C THR A 104 -14.34 8.58 -19.54
N LEU A 105 -13.49 7.85 -18.79
CA LEU A 105 -13.83 7.46 -17.41
C LEU A 105 -14.17 8.67 -16.54
N ALA A 106 -13.48 9.81 -16.69
CA ALA A 106 -13.74 11.02 -15.93
C ALA A 106 -15.08 11.71 -16.28
N GLU A 107 -15.57 11.53 -17.52
CA GLU A 107 -16.89 11.97 -17.95
C GLU A 107 -17.97 10.99 -17.46
N LEU A 108 -17.78 9.68 -17.65
CA LEU A 108 -18.68 8.61 -17.22
C LEU A 108 -18.89 8.62 -15.69
N LYS A 109 -17.85 8.90 -14.90
CA LYS A 109 -17.94 9.00 -13.42
C LYS A 109 -18.73 10.20 -12.92
N LYS A 110 -19.01 11.22 -13.76
CA LYS A 110 -19.88 12.36 -13.41
C LYS A 110 -21.36 12.05 -13.57
N LEU A 111 -21.71 10.99 -14.30
CA LEU A 111 -23.09 10.57 -14.52
C LEU A 111 -23.69 9.91 -13.28
N ASP A 112 -24.99 10.10 -13.09
CA ASP A 112 -25.82 9.32 -12.16
C ASP A 112 -26.28 8.06 -12.89
N ALA A 113 -25.86 6.89 -12.41
CA ALA A 113 -26.17 5.58 -12.95
C ALA A 113 -27.25 4.82 -12.16
N GLY A 114 -27.93 5.46 -11.20
CA GLY A 114 -28.93 4.83 -10.34
C GLY A 114 -30.29 5.54 -10.30
N GLY A 115 -30.34 6.86 -10.42
CA GLY A 115 -31.58 7.65 -10.31
C GLY A 115 -32.68 7.29 -11.33
N TRP A 116 -32.32 6.65 -12.45
CA TRP A 116 -33.27 6.09 -13.44
C TRP A 116 -34.05 4.88 -12.92
N LYS A 117 -33.48 4.13 -11.95
CA LYS A 117 -34.06 2.90 -11.39
C LYS A 117 -34.99 3.22 -10.23
N ASP A 118 -34.54 4.06 -9.31
CA ASP A 118 -35.29 4.58 -8.16
C ASP A 118 -34.55 5.80 -7.58
N LYS A 119 -35.29 6.80 -7.05
CA LYS A 119 -34.73 7.99 -6.41
C LYS A 119 -33.77 7.67 -5.25
N ARG A 120 -33.95 6.53 -4.56
CA ARG A 120 -33.06 6.03 -3.50
C ARG A 120 -31.64 5.69 -3.97
N PHE A 121 -31.43 5.57 -5.28
CA PHE A 121 -30.14 5.31 -5.92
C PHE A 121 -29.58 6.55 -6.66
N ALA A 122 -30.15 7.74 -6.45
CA ALA A 122 -29.61 8.97 -7.02
C ALA A 122 -28.16 9.20 -6.57
N GLY A 123 -27.30 9.59 -7.52
CA GLY A 123 -25.87 9.80 -7.31
C GLY A 123 -24.99 8.53 -7.35
N VAL A 124 -25.56 7.34 -7.55
CA VAL A 124 -24.78 6.10 -7.82
C VAL A 124 -23.94 6.29 -9.08
N ARG A 125 -22.72 5.76 -9.10
CA ARG A 125 -21.73 5.99 -10.17
C ARG A 125 -21.43 4.72 -10.94
N MET A 126 -21.23 4.85 -12.26
CA MET A 126 -20.79 3.75 -13.12
C MET A 126 -19.44 3.18 -12.60
N PRO A 127 -19.34 1.87 -12.32
CA PRO A 127 -18.09 1.28 -11.84
C PRO A 127 -17.16 0.89 -13.00
N THR A 128 -15.87 0.80 -12.67
CA THR A 128 -14.86 0.14 -13.47
C THR A 128 -14.80 -1.35 -13.17
N LEU A 129 -14.18 -2.11 -14.07
CA LEU A 129 -13.83 -3.50 -13.79
C LEU A 129 -12.92 -3.64 -12.55
N ASP A 130 -11.99 -2.70 -12.32
CA ASP A 130 -11.14 -2.74 -11.14
C ASP A 130 -11.93 -2.58 -9.84
N GLU A 131 -12.92 -1.68 -9.79
CA GLU A 131 -13.79 -1.49 -8.61
C GLU A 131 -14.69 -2.71 -8.35
N ALA A 132 -15.25 -3.32 -9.40
CA ALA A 132 -16.03 -4.54 -9.25
C ALA A 132 -15.16 -5.71 -8.75
N LEU A 133 -14.02 -5.98 -9.39
CA LEU A 133 -13.08 -7.01 -8.93
C LEU A 133 -12.53 -6.70 -7.52
N ALA A 134 -12.45 -5.44 -7.13
CA ALA A 134 -12.06 -4.98 -5.78
C ALA A 134 -13.13 -5.22 -4.70
N MET A 135 -14.39 -5.50 -5.03
CA MET A 135 -15.45 -5.76 -4.04
C MET A 135 -15.97 -7.21 -3.99
N MET A 136 -15.71 -8.02 -5.03
CA MET A 136 -16.25 -9.39 -5.12
C MET A 136 -15.63 -10.34 -4.08
N PRO A 137 -16.46 -11.16 -3.38
CA PRO A 137 -16.03 -12.30 -2.57
C PRO A 137 -15.16 -13.31 -3.32
N GLU A 138 -14.41 -14.12 -2.57
CA GLU A 138 -13.53 -15.21 -3.02
C GLU A 138 -14.25 -16.45 -3.58
N ASN A 139 -15.58 -16.52 -3.47
CA ASN A 139 -16.38 -17.68 -3.87
C ASN A 139 -17.59 -17.39 -4.77
N ILE A 140 -17.81 -16.14 -5.19
CA ILE A 140 -18.83 -15.80 -6.19
C ILE A 140 -18.21 -15.86 -7.57
N TRP A 141 -18.82 -16.64 -8.43
CA TRP A 141 -18.35 -16.81 -9.80
C TRP A 141 -18.70 -15.61 -10.66
N LEU A 142 -17.77 -15.18 -11.50
CA LEU A 142 -17.87 -13.94 -12.27
C LEU A 142 -18.00 -14.28 -13.75
N ASN A 143 -19.21 -14.09 -14.29
CA ASN A 143 -19.49 -14.16 -15.72
C ASN A 143 -19.20 -12.79 -16.34
N VAL A 144 -18.01 -12.63 -16.91
CA VAL A 144 -17.52 -11.33 -17.39
C VAL A 144 -17.82 -11.22 -18.88
N HIS A 145 -18.95 -10.55 -19.20
CA HIS A 145 -19.52 -10.45 -20.53
C HIS A 145 -18.83 -9.32 -21.31
N LEU A 146 -18.20 -9.64 -22.44
CA LEU A 146 -17.49 -8.62 -23.23
C LEU A 146 -18.43 -7.93 -24.22
N LYS A 147 -18.62 -6.61 -24.09
CA LYS A 147 -19.30 -5.79 -25.11
C LYS A 147 -18.30 -5.32 -26.15
N GLU A 148 -18.07 -6.19 -27.13
CA GLU A 148 -17.11 -6.01 -28.22
C GLU A 148 -17.53 -4.87 -29.16
N THR A 149 -16.80 -3.75 -29.12
CA THR A 149 -16.85 -2.75 -30.22
C THR A 149 -16.08 -3.30 -31.44
N PRO A 150 -16.56 -3.10 -32.69
CA PRO A 150 -15.85 -3.55 -33.89
C PRO A 150 -14.37 -3.16 -33.91
N GLY A 151 -13.51 -4.11 -34.24
CA GLY A 151 -12.05 -3.94 -34.23
C GLY A 151 -11.38 -3.97 -32.84
N GLN A 152 -12.13 -3.92 -31.74
CA GLN A 152 -11.57 -3.85 -30.37
C GLN A 152 -11.63 -5.15 -29.57
N ALA A 153 -12.39 -6.15 -30.03
CA ALA A 153 -12.63 -7.44 -29.38
C ALA A 153 -11.39 -8.08 -28.72
N GLU A 154 -10.30 -8.23 -29.48
CA GLU A 154 -9.08 -8.89 -29.00
C GLU A 154 -8.34 -8.06 -27.93
N LYS A 155 -8.36 -6.72 -28.07
CA LYS A 155 -7.77 -5.79 -27.09
C LYS A 155 -8.59 -5.80 -25.79
N LEU A 156 -9.92 -5.81 -25.90
CA LEU A 156 -10.84 -5.88 -24.75
C LEU A 156 -10.60 -7.17 -23.98
N ALA A 157 -10.65 -8.32 -24.66
CA ALA A 157 -10.45 -9.64 -24.06
C ALA A 157 -9.08 -9.78 -23.38
N GLY A 158 -8.00 -9.34 -24.03
CA GLY A 158 -6.65 -9.37 -23.45
C GLY A 158 -6.50 -8.47 -22.21
N GLN A 159 -7.10 -7.28 -22.20
CA GLN A 159 -7.03 -6.40 -21.03
C GLN A 159 -7.91 -6.86 -19.87
N VAL A 160 -9.12 -7.35 -20.14
CA VAL A 160 -10.01 -7.91 -19.10
C VAL A 160 -9.39 -9.16 -18.46
N ALA A 161 -8.81 -10.05 -19.27
CA ALA A 161 -8.01 -11.19 -18.78
C ALA A 161 -6.86 -10.72 -17.85
N GLY A 162 -6.08 -9.72 -18.28
CA GLY A 162 -5.00 -9.15 -17.47
C GLY A 162 -5.47 -8.54 -16.14
N ARG A 163 -6.66 -7.91 -16.09
CA ARG A 163 -7.25 -7.42 -14.83
C ARG A 163 -7.70 -8.56 -13.92
N ILE A 164 -8.36 -9.58 -14.46
CA ILE A 164 -8.75 -10.78 -13.70
C ILE A 164 -7.52 -11.41 -13.02
N VAL A 165 -6.40 -11.55 -13.73
CA VAL A 165 -5.16 -12.11 -13.17
C VAL A 165 -4.48 -11.17 -12.17
N ALA A 166 -4.46 -9.85 -12.44
CA ALA A 166 -3.90 -8.86 -11.52
C ALA A 166 -4.65 -8.79 -10.16
N HIS A 167 -5.98 -8.98 -10.18
CA HIS A 167 -6.83 -9.10 -8.99
C HIS A 167 -6.86 -10.51 -8.40
N ARG A 168 -6.16 -11.49 -8.99
CA ARG A 168 -6.13 -12.91 -8.61
C ARG A 168 -7.52 -13.59 -8.63
N ARG A 169 -8.33 -13.30 -9.64
CA ARG A 169 -9.73 -13.77 -9.79
C ARG A 169 -9.89 -14.93 -10.78
N GLN A 170 -8.80 -15.43 -11.37
CA GLN A 170 -8.82 -16.52 -12.36
C GLN A 170 -9.35 -17.87 -11.82
N HIS A 171 -9.45 -18.05 -10.50
CA HIS A 171 -10.11 -19.20 -9.91
C HIS A 171 -11.63 -19.17 -10.12
N GLN A 172 -12.27 -18.01 -9.97
CA GLN A 172 -13.74 -17.83 -9.98
C GLN A 172 -14.31 -17.11 -11.22
N ALA A 173 -13.47 -16.48 -12.06
CA ALA A 173 -13.92 -15.72 -13.22
C ALA A 173 -13.81 -16.50 -14.54
N PHE A 174 -14.68 -16.15 -15.49
CA PHE A 174 -14.60 -16.55 -16.89
C PHE A 174 -15.07 -15.41 -17.80
N LEU A 175 -14.60 -15.39 -19.06
CA LEU A 175 -15.06 -14.42 -20.06
C LEU A 175 -16.17 -15.02 -20.91
N ALA A 176 -17.30 -14.32 -21.06
CA ALA A 176 -18.32 -14.62 -22.05
C ALA A 176 -18.09 -13.74 -23.29
N CYS A 177 -17.63 -14.35 -24.37
CA CYS A 177 -17.23 -13.65 -25.61
C CYS A 177 -17.19 -14.57 -26.84
N GLY A 178 -17.03 -13.97 -28.03
CA GLY A 178 -16.92 -14.71 -29.30
C GLY A 178 -15.58 -15.43 -29.45
N ALA A 179 -15.48 -16.36 -30.40
CA ALA A 179 -14.28 -17.20 -30.59
C ALA A 179 -12.99 -16.37 -30.82
N ARG A 180 -13.10 -15.22 -31.50
CA ARG A 180 -11.99 -14.29 -31.73
C ARG A 180 -11.46 -13.67 -30.43
N ALA A 181 -12.35 -13.18 -29.58
CA ALA A 181 -12.01 -12.64 -28.27
C ALA A 181 -11.47 -13.73 -27.32
N ALA A 182 -12.09 -14.91 -27.32
CA ALA A 182 -11.64 -16.06 -26.54
C ALA A 182 -10.20 -16.50 -26.91
N ALA A 183 -9.86 -16.49 -28.20
CA ALA A 183 -8.51 -16.76 -28.67
C ALA A 183 -7.51 -15.70 -28.17
N ALA A 184 -7.86 -14.41 -28.22
CA ALA A 184 -7.00 -13.34 -27.72
C ALA A 184 -6.79 -13.41 -26.20
N ALA A 185 -7.83 -13.68 -25.42
CA ALA A 185 -7.73 -13.89 -23.97
C ALA A 185 -6.80 -15.06 -23.64
N ARG A 186 -6.97 -16.21 -24.31
CA ARG A 186 -6.12 -17.40 -24.11
C ARG A 186 -4.66 -17.20 -24.53
N ARG A 187 -4.38 -16.33 -25.51
CA ARG A 187 -3.00 -15.93 -25.88
C ARG A 187 -2.36 -15.00 -24.86
N ALA A 188 -3.14 -14.18 -24.16
CA ALA A 188 -2.63 -13.33 -23.08
C ALA A 188 -2.45 -14.09 -21.76
N HIS A 189 -3.44 -14.93 -21.41
CA HIS A 189 -3.54 -15.68 -20.16
C HIS A 189 -4.24 -17.02 -20.43
N ALA A 190 -3.45 -18.09 -20.59
CA ALA A 190 -3.94 -19.43 -20.95
C ALA A 190 -4.82 -20.07 -19.85
N GLU A 191 -4.71 -19.59 -18.61
CA GLU A 191 -5.50 -19.99 -17.45
C GLU A 191 -6.93 -19.44 -17.43
N ILE A 192 -7.27 -18.50 -18.32
CA ILE A 192 -8.59 -17.86 -18.35
C ILE A 192 -9.65 -18.80 -18.92
N LYS A 193 -10.67 -19.03 -18.10
CA LYS A 193 -11.88 -19.78 -18.47
C LYS A 193 -12.71 -18.97 -19.45
N ILE A 194 -13.32 -19.66 -20.41
CA ILE A 194 -14.16 -19.08 -21.46
C ILE A 194 -15.56 -19.67 -21.38
N CYS A 195 -16.58 -18.82 -21.50
CA CYS A 195 -17.93 -19.15 -21.89
C CYS A 195 -18.11 -18.84 -23.39
N ASN A 196 -18.52 -19.83 -24.18
CA ASN A 196 -18.72 -19.64 -25.61
C ASN A 196 -19.96 -18.76 -25.87
N MET A 197 -19.82 -17.64 -26.58
CA MET A 197 -20.94 -16.78 -27.01
C MET A 197 -21.09 -16.68 -28.53
N GLU A 198 -20.34 -17.48 -29.31
CA GLU A 198 -20.29 -17.44 -30.78
C GLU A 198 -21.68 -17.58 -31.44
N ARG A 199 -22.55 -18.35 -30.79
CA ARG A 199 -23.98 -18.54 -31.06
C ARG A 199 -24.66 -18.61 -29.69
N GLN A 200 -25.99 -18.53 -29.61
CA GLN A 200 -26.71 -18.70 -28.33
C GLN A 200 -27.99 -19.54 -28.42
N ALA A 201 -28.52 -19.77 -29.63
CA ALA A 201 -29.69 -20.64 -29.83
C ALA A 201 -29.35 -22.10 -29.50
N ASN A 202 -30.18 -22.75 -28.69
CA ASN A 202 -30.00 -24.15 -28.30
C ASN A 202 -30.08 -25.08 -29.52
N SER A 203 -28.93 -25.49 -30.04
CA SER A 203 -28.80 -26.24 -31.28
C SER A 203 -27.60 -27.19 -31.21
N ARG A 204 -27.74 -28.37 -31.83
CA ARG A 204 -26.72 -29.42 -31.78
C ARG A 204 -25.35 -28.93 -32.27
N ARG A 205 -25.37 -28.17 -33.38
CA ARG A 205 -24.19 -27.48 -33.93
C ARG A 205 -23.44 -26.64 -32.89
N TYR A 206 -24.13 -25.77 -32.16
CA TYR A 206 -23.50 -24.90 -31.16
C TYR A 206 -22.92 -25.70 -29.98
N VAL A 207 -23.54 -26.83 -29.61
CA VAL A 207 -22.99 -27.77 -28.62
C VAL A 207 -21.70 -28.41 -29.14
N ASP A 208 -21.69 -28.97 -30.35
CA ASP A 208 -20.51 -29.62 -30.94
C ASP A 208 -19.34 -28.62 -31.14
N GLU A 209 -19.63 -27.40 -31.61
CA GLU A 209 -18.67 -26.30 -31.73
C GLU A 209 -18.06 -25.89 -30.37
N THR A 210 -18.89 -25.86 -29.32
CA THR A 210 -18.46 -25.55 -27.94
C THR A 210 -17.53 -26.63 -27.37
N ILE A 211 -17.83 -27.90 -27.65
CA ILE A 211 -17.00 -29.07 -27.29
C ILE A 211 -15.66 -29.01 -28.03
N ALA A 212 -15.67 -28.77 -29.34
CA ALA A 212 -14.45 -28.63 -30.15
C ALA A 212 -13.57 -27.47 -29.67
N ALA A 213 -14.16 -26.33 -29.28
CA ALA A 213 -13.46 -25.17 -28.73
C ALA A 213 -12.91 -25.37 -27.30
N LYS A 214 -13.23 -26.50 -26.64
CA LYS A 214 -12.81 -26.85 -25.26
C LYS A 214 -13.03 -25.68 -24.30
N THR A 215 -14.22 -25.10 -24.33
CA THR A 215 -14.62 -24.01 -23.43
C THR A 215 -15.03 -24.56 -22.06
N ALA A 216 -15.09 -23.71 -21.03
CA ALA A 216 -15.50 -24.13 -19.68
C ALA A 216 -17.03 -24.00 -19.49
N PHE A 217 -17.65 -23.07 -20.24
CA PHE A 217 -19.09 -22.81 -20.19
C PHE A 217 -19.67 -22.61 -21.59
N ILE A 218 -20.98 -22.75 -21.70
CA ILE A 218 -21.82 -22.35 -22.84
C ILE A 218 -22.94 -21.44 -22.32
N GLN A 219 -23.40 -20.46 -23.10
CA GLN A 219 -24.53 -19.61 -22.72
C GLN A 219 -25.67 -19.67 -23.74
N LEU A 220 -26.75 -20.35 -23.34
CA LEU A 220 -27.96 -20.48 -24.13
C LEU A 220 -28.85 -19.23 -23.98
N LEU A 221 -29.59 -18.87 -25.03
CA LEU A 221 -30.57 -17.78 -25.05
C LEU A 221 -31.84 -18.23 -25.78
N GLY A 222 -33.00 -17.86 -25.23
CA GLY A 222 -34.32 -18.03 -25.87
C GLY A 222 -34.95 -19.42 -25.72
N GLY A 223 -36.22 -19.52 -26.12
CA GLY A 223 -37.00 -20.76 -26.08
C GLY A 223 -37.70 -21.06 -24.76
N ALA A 224 -38.67 -22.00 -24.81
CA ALA A 224 -39.41 -22.51 -23.65
C ALA A 224 -38.70 -23.68 -22.96
N THR A 225 -37.91 -24.46 -23.70
CA THR A 225 -37.29 -25.72 -23.25
C THR A 225 -35.83 -25.83 -23.67
N VAL A 226 -35.01 -26.48 -22.86
CA VAL A 226 -33.66 -26.92 -23.23
C VAL A 226 -33.67 -28.44 -23.40
N ASP A 227 -33.23 -28.92 -24.56
CA ASP A 227 -33.11 -30.35 -24.86
C ASP A 227 -32.16 -31.06 -23.86
N PRO A 228 -32.65 -32.04 -23.06
CA PRO A 228 -31.82 -32.80 -22.14
C PRO A 228 -30.72 -33.64 -22.81
N ALA A 229 -30.81 -33.95 -24.11
CA ALA A 229 -29.72 -34.60 -24.85
C ALA A 229 -28.51 -33.68 -24.99
N HIS A 230 -28.73 -32.39 -25.30
CA HIS A 230 -27.68 -31.38 -25.35
C HIS A 230 -27.03 -31.16 -23.98
N THR A 231 -27.82 -31.08 -22.90
CA THR A 231 -27.26 -30.84 -21.56
C THR A 231 -26.46 -32.05 -21.04
N ARG A 232 -26.91 -33.28 -21.30
CA ARG A 232 -26.13 -34.50 -21.02
C ARG A 232 -24.80 -34.51 -21.76
N LEU A 233 -24.80 -34.19 -23.06
CA LEU A 233 -23.58 -34.17 -23.87
C LEU A 233 -22.57 -33.12 -23.40
N LEU A 234 -23.02 -31.90 -23.10
CA LEU A 234 -22.19 -30.84 -22.51
C LEU A 234 -21.55 -31.29 -21.19
N LYS A 235 -22.32 -31.93 -20.30
CA LYS A 235 -21.85 -32.43 -19.00
C LYS A 235 -20.86 -33.59 -19.13
N GLN A 236 -21.03 -34.50 -20.10
CA GLN A 236 -20.04 -35.54 -20.40
C GLN A 236 -18.67 -34.93 -20.77
N HIS A 237 -18.67 -33.79 -21.47
CA HIS A 237 -17.47 -33.02 -21.80
C HIS A 237 -17.03 -32.00 -20.72
N LYS A 238 -17.67 -32.01 -19.54
CA LYS A 238 -17.40 -31.11 -18.39
C LYS A 238 -17.63 -29.62 -18.70
N ILE A 239 -18.50 -29.31 -19.66
CA ILE A 239 -18.87 -27.94 -20.02
C ILE A 239 -20.12 -27.57 -19.23
N ARG A 240 -20.04 -26.46 -18.48
CA ARG A 240 -21.13 -25.98 -17.61
C ARG A 240 -22.10 -25.08 -18.37
N ILE A 241 -23.38 -25.14 -18.00
CA ILE A 241 -24.46 -24.49 -18.77
C ILE A 241 -25.00 -23.24 -18.07
N ASN A 242 -24.75 -22.09 -18.69
CA ASN A 242 -25.45 -20.84 -18.42
C ASN A 242 -26.69 -20.74 -19.32
N TYR A 243 -27.80 -20.19 -18.82
CA TYR A 243 -28.99 -19.92 -19.64
C TYR A 243 -29.49 -18.50 -19.35
N CYS A 244 -29.57 -17.63 -20.35
CA CYS A 244 -29.98 -16.25 -20.12
C CYS A 244 -31.44 -16.08 -19.71
N CYS A 245 -31.70 -15.07 -18.89
CA CYS A 245 -32.94 -14.31 -18.94
C CYS A 245 -34.17 -15.14 -18.48
N ALA A 246 -34.07 -15.82 -17.33
CA ALA A 246 -35.09 -16.74 -16.80
C ALA A 246 -35.76 -16.23 -15.51
N ASN A 247 -36.74 -15.33 -15.63
CA ASN A 247 -37.37 -14.63 -14.50
C ASN A 247 -38.66 -15.26 -13.93
N GLU A 248 -38.97 -16.50 -14.35
CA GLU A 248 -40.18 -17.23 -13.98
C GLU A 248 -39.85 -18.48 -13.18
N ALA A 249 -40.59 -18.72 -12.08
CA ALA A 249 -40.33 -19.84 -11.18
C ALA A 249 -40.45 -21.21 -11.86
N GLY A 250 -41.49 -21.41 -12.68
CA GLY A 250 -41.66 -22.65 -13.46
C GLY A 250 -40.53 -22.86 -14.46
N LYS A 251 -40.07 -21.80 -15.13
CA LYS A 251 -38.95 -21.86 -16.07
C LYS A 251 -37.64 -22.19 -15.38
N VAL A 252 -37.31 -21.57 -14.24
CA VAL A 252 -36.09 -21.87 -13.48
C VAL A 252 -36.07 -23.31 -12.96
N ALA A 253 -37.19 -23.82 -12.44
CA ALA A 253 -37.31 -25.22 -12.04
C ALA A 253 -37.15 -26.17 -13.26
N GLY A 254 -37.81 -25.87 -14.38
CA GLY A 254 -37.69 -26.63 -15.63
C GLY A 254 -36.28 -26.64 -16.22
N LEU A 255 -35.53 -25.52 -16.10
CA LEU A 255 -34.14 -25.42 -16.52
C LEU A 255 -33.23 -26.32 -15.67
N PHE A 256 -33.39 -26.32 -14.34
CA PHE A 256 -32.65 -27.23 -13.46
C PHE A 256 -32.98 -28.70 -13.76
N ALA A 257 -34.26 -29.04 -14.01
CA ALA A 257 -34.68 -30.39 -14.38
C ALA A 257 -34.15 -30.82 -15.76
N ALA A 258 -34.08 -29.91 -16.73
CA ALA A 258 -33.42 -30.11 -18.02
C ALA A 258 -31.89 -30.21 -17.91
N GLY A 259 -31.31 -29.94 -16.74
CA GLY A 259 -29.89 -30.08 -16.47
C GLY A 259 -29.05 -28.82 -16.69
N VAL A 260 -29.67 -27.64 -16.84
CA VAL A 260 -28.96 -26.35 -16.78
C VAL A 260 -28.44 -26.13 -15.35
N GLU A 261 -27.23 -25.55 -15.22
CA GLU A 261 -26.60 -25.35 -13.91
C GLU A 261 -26.75 -23.91 -13.41
N PHE A 262 -26.71 -22.92 -14.31
CA PHE A 262 -26.78 -21.50 -13.94
C PHE A 262 -27.77 -20.74 -14.82
N PRO A 263 -29.07 -20.72 -14.45
CA PRO A 263 -30.01 -19.73 -14.96
C PRO A 263 -29.55 -18.32 -14.55
N LEU A 264 -29.41 -17.43 -15.53
CA LEU A 264 -29.23 -16.00 -15.33
C LEU A 264 -30.60 -15.36 -15.12
N VAL A 265 -30.73 -14.56 -14.07
CA VAL A 265 -32.00 -13.98 -13.65
C VAL A 265 -31.80 -12.53 -13.20
N ASP A 266 -32.76 -11.69 -13.50
CA ASP A 266 -32.87 -10.33 -12.99
C ASP A 266 -33.53 -10.34 -11.60
N ARG A 267 -34.57 -11.18 -11.45
CA ARG A 267 -35.41 -11.34 -10.25
C ARG A 267 -34.75 -12.20 -9.17
N VAL A 268 -33.49 -11.92 -8.86
CA VAL A 268 -32.60 -12.74 -8.01
C VAL A 268 -33.28 -13.18 -6.71
N GLY A 269 -33.90 -12.25 -5.97
CA GLY A 269 -34.50 -12.55 -4.66
C GLY A 269 -35.67 -13.54 -4.72
N ALA A 270 -36.42 -13.56 -5.82
CA ALA A 270 -37.50 -14.52 -6.04
C ALA A 270 -36.95 -15.86 -6.54
N MET A 271 -35.99 -15.84 -7.47
CA MET A 271 -35.44 -17.06 -8.08
C MET A 271 -34.48 -17.82 -7.14
N ILE A 272 -33.86 -17.15 -6.16
CA ILE A 272 -33.18 -17.81 -5.03
C ILE A 272 -34.15 -18.71 -4.28
N GLN A 273 -35.37 -18.26 -3.95
CA GLN A 273 -36.38 -19.07 -3.26
C GLN A 273 -36.83 -20.28 -4.09
N VAL A 274 -36.81 -20.16 -5.41
CA VAL A 274 -37.07 -21.27 -6.34
C VAL A 274 -35.92 -22.26 -6.31
N ALA A 275 -34.67 -21.78 -6.37
CA ALA A 275 -33.47 -22.61 -6.28
C ALA A 275 -33.38 -23.35 -4.92
N GLU A 276 -33.73 -22.69 -3.82
CA GLU A 276 -33.82 -23.30 -2.48
C GLU A 276 -34.81 -24.48 -2.48
N LYS A 277 -36.01 -24.30 -3.05
CA LYS A 277 -37.00 -25.38 -3.24
C LYS A 277 -36.53 -26.50 -4.18
N GLN A 278 -35.53 -26.25 -5.03
CA GLN A 278 -34.89 -27.25 -5.89
C GLN A 278 -33.65 -27.90 -5.24
N GLY A 279 -33.32 -27.57 -3.99
CA GLY A 279 -32.15 -28.09 -3.27
C GLY A 279 -30.84 -27.37 -3.61
N VAL A 280 -30.89 -26.05 -3.81
CA VAL A 280 -29.72 -25.18 -3.98
C VAL A 280 -29.65 -24.21 -2.79
N ALA A 281 -28.68 -24.40 -1.90
CA ALA A 281 -28.47 -23.49 -0.78
C ALA A 281 -27.91 -22.13 -1.25
N ARG A 282 -28.31 -21.05 -0.57
CA ARG A 282 -27.71 -19.71 -0.75
C ARG A 282 -26.20 -19.77 -0.57
N LEU A 283 -25.47 -19.07 -1.42
CA LEU A 283 -24.04 -18.95 -1.25
C LEU A 283 -23.73 -18.06 -0.04
N LEU A 284 -23.00 -18.61 0.92
CA LEU A 284 -22.41 -17.87 2.03
C LEU A 284 -21.08 -17.25 1.56
N PRO A 285 -20.94 -15.91 1.53
CA PRO A 285 -19.77 -15.27 0.94
C PRO A 285 -18.49 -15.44 1.78
N VAL A 286 -17.39 -15.69 1.07
CA VAL A 286 -16.03 -15.81 1.61
C VAL A 286 -15.22 -14.59 1.19
N PHE A 287 -14.51 -13.97 2.12
CA PHE A 287 -13.77 -12.72 1.93
C PHE A 287 -12.28 -12.94 2.20
N ARG A 288 -11.40 -12.08 1.67
CA ARG A 288 -9.95 -12.11 1.92
C ARG A 288 -9.36 -10.72 1.79
N SER A 289 -8.84 -10.19 2.90
CA SER A 289 -8.25 -8.85 2.94
C SER A 289 -7.16 -8.67 1.89
N ARG A 290 -7.25 -7.55 1.17
CA ARG A 290 -6.44 -7.24 -0.02
C ARG A 290 -5.12 -6.56 0.33
N LEU A 291 -4.83 -6.38 1.62
CA LEU A 291 -3.68 -5.67 2.16
C LEU A 291 -2.37 -6.43 1.91
N LYS A 292 -1.52 -5.86 1.07
CA LYS A 292 -0.22 -6.44 0.66
C LYS A 292 0.91 -5.88 1.52
N GLN A 293 0.97 -6.31 2.79
CA GLN A 293 2.04 -5.96 3.73
C GLN A 293 2.92 -7.18 4.06
N ALA A 294 4.24 -6.99 4.10
CA ALA A 294 5.18 -8.05 4.48
C ALA A 294 4.91 -8.55 5.92
N GLY A 295 4.91 -9.88 6.10
CA GLY A 295 4.63 -10.55 7.37
C GLY A 295 3.15 -10.64 7.77
N LEU A 296 2.28 -9.78 7.23
CA LEU A 296 0.84 -9.79 7.49
C LEU A 296 0.16 -10.95 6.73
N LYS A 297 -0.53 -11.82 7.45
CA LYS A 297 -1.34 -12.88 6.85
C LYS A 297 -2.74 -12.35 6.51
N THR A 298 -3.24 -12.67 5.32
CA THR A 298 -4.59 -12.36 4.87
C THR A 298 -5.43 -13.63 4.71
N PRO A 299 -5.77 -14.33 5.82
CA PRO A 299 -6.61 -15.53 5.78
C PRO A 299 -8.05 -15.24 5.29
N LEU A 300 -8.79 -16.32 5.00
CA LEU A 300 -10.19 -16.26 4.61
C LEU A 300 -11.13 -15.93 5.77
N SER A 301 -12.04 -14.99 5.58
CA SER A 301 -13.24 -14.78 6.40
C SER A 301 -14.44 -15.44 5.72
N THR A 302 -15.37 -16.02 6.46
CA THR A 302 -16.61 -16.61 5.88
C THR A 302 -17.81 -16.12 6.65
N LEU A 303 -18.75 -15.46 5.98
CA LEU A 303 -20.04 -15.14 6.57
C LEU A 303 -20.82 -16.44 6.79
N LEU A 304 -21.21 -16.74 8.03
CA LEU A 304 -21.96 -17.95 8.38
C LEU A 304 -23.46 -17.70 8.45
N GLU A 305 -23.84 -16.51 8.90
CA GLU A 305 -25.20 -16.20 9.36
C GLU A 305 -25.41 -14.68 9.32
N GLN A 306 -26.59 -14.21 8.91
CA GLN A 306 -27.04 -12.83 9.09
C GLN A 306 -28.38 -12.86 9.84
N ARG A 307 -28.52 -12.03 10.88
CA ARG A 307 -29.78 -11.88 11.63
C ARG A 307 -30.19 -10.41 11.69
N SER A 308 -31.41 -10.10 11.25
CA SER A 308 -32.01 -8.80 11.54
C SER A 308 -32.42 -8.73 13.02
N LEU A 309 -32.15 -7.60 13.67
CA LEU A 309 -32.62 -7.31 15.02
C LEU A 309 -34.03 -6.73 14.91
N GLY A 310 -35.05 -7.48 15.34
CA GLY A 310 -36.47 -7.09 15.27
C GLY A 310 -36.89 -5.97 16.24
N GLY A 311 -35.95 -5.13 16.66
CA GLY A 311 -36.09 -4.11 17.69
C GLY A 311 -34.73 -3.81 18.32
N GLY A 312 -34.52 -2.54 18.74
CA GLY A 312 -33.19 -2.06 19.14
C GLY A 312 -32.22 -1.95 17.95
N ALA A 313 -30.97 -1.59 18.23
CA ALA A 313 -29.93 -1.51 17.21
C ALA A 313 -28.54 -1.74 17.82
N ALA A 314 -27.70 -2.46 17.07
CA ALA A 314 -26.27 -2.59 17.32
C ALA A 314 -25.54 -1.65 16.35
N THR A 315 -25.07 -0.50 16.83
CA THR A 315 -24.27 0.43 16.01
C THR A 315 -22.91 0.73 16.64
N GLN A 316 -22.80 0.69 17.97
CA GLN A 316 -21.59 1.08 18.71
C GLN A 316 -20.92 -0.13 19.38
N GLY A 317 -21.69 -1.13 19.83
CA GLY A 317 -21.12 -2.26 20.57
C GLY A 317 -21.97 -3.52 20.52
N LEU A 318 -21.32 -4.66 20.78
CA LEU A 318 -21.91 -6.00 20.93
C LEU A 318 -21.21 -6.72 22.08
N ALA A 319 -21.93 -7.37 22.99
CA ALA A 319 -21.34 -8.17 24.05
C ALA A 319 -22.16 -9.43 24.37
N LEU A 320 -21.50 -10.57 24.53
CA LEU A 320 -22.11 -11.90 24.58
C LEU A 320 -22.10 -12.48 26.00
N GLY A 321 -23.07 -12.07 26.80
CA GLY A 321 -23.26 -12.56 28.16
C GLY A 321 -23.66 -14.03 28.27
N LYS A 322 -23.57 -14.58 29.49
CA LYS A 322 -23.92 -15.99 29.79
C LYS A 322 -25.38 -16.31 29.42
N THR A 323 -26.32 -15.49 29.89
CA THR A 323 -27.78 -15.67 29.71
C THR A 323 -28.40 -14.80 28.63
N HIS A 324 -27.75 -13.68 28.28
CA HIS A 324 -28.28 -12.65 27.39
C HIS A 324 -27.21 -12.13 26.44
N ASN A 325 -27.62 -11.63 25.28
CA ASN A 325 -26.77 -10.87 24.38
C ASN A 325 -27.06 -9.37 24.56
N PHE A 326 -26.09 -8.51 24.29
CA PHE A 326 -26.19 -7.07 24.47
C PHE A 326 -25.67 -6.33 23.24
N ALA A 327 -26.24 -5.15 22.98
CA ALA A 327 -25.71 -4.19 22.01
C ALA A 327 -25.81 -2.77 22.55
N SER A 328 -24.93 -1.88 22.08
CA SER A 328 -25.08 -0.43 22.27
C SER A 328 -25.36 0.29 20.96
N ASN A 329 -26.17 1.33 21.08
CA ASN A 329 -26.19 2.47 20.16
C ASN A 329 -25.88 3.73 20.98
N ALA A 330 -25.76 4.87 20.29
CA ALA A 330 -25.29 6.15 20.85
C ALA A 330 -25.91 6.57 22.21
N ARG A 331 -27.11 6.13 22.60
CA ARG A 331 -27.73 6.53 23.89
C ARG A 331 -28.28 5.39 24.74
N THR A 332 -28.29 4.16 24.23
CA THR A 332 -29.02 3.06 24.89
C THR A 332 -28.29 1.73 24.79
N ILE A 333 -28.40 0.93 25.84
CA ILE A 333 -28.04 -0.49 25.83
C ILE A 333 -29.32 -1.29 25.53
N CYS A 334 -29.25 -2.12 24.49
CA CYS A 334 -30.27 -3.09 24.12
C CYS A 334 -29.86 -4.46 24.69
N ARG A 335 -30.74 -5.08 25.48
CA ARG A 335 -30.59 -6.46 25.99
C ARG A 335 -31.50 -7.39 25.19
N PHE A 336 -30.93 -8.51 24.77
CA PHE A 336 -31.57 -9.53 23.95
C PHE A 336 -31.44 -10.92 24.60
N ASP A 337 -32.30 -11.86 24.21
CA ASP A 337 -32.07 -13.28 24.48
C ASP A 337 -30.86 -13.83 23.69
N LYS A 338 -30.49 -15.09 23.90
CA LYS A 338 -29.41 -15.74 23.15
C LYS A 338 -29.70 -15.89 21.65
N ASN A 339 -30.95 -15.72 21.21
CA ASN A 339 -31.37 -15.76 19.82
C ASN A 339 -31.38 -14.39 19.13
N TRP A 340 -31.11 -13.30 19.87
CA TRP A 340 -31.20 -11.91 19.44
C TRP A 340 -32.63 -11.35 19.29
N LYS A 341 -33.59 -11.91 20.02
CA LYS A 341 -34.89 -11.25 20.27
C LYS A 341 -34.72 -10.19 21.35
N LEU A 342 -35.17 -8.96 21.09
CA LEU A 342 -35.10 -7.87 22.08
C LEU A 342 -35.94 -8.21 23.32
N ILE A 343 -35.37 -7.93 24.50
CA ILE A 343 -36.04 -8.02 25.81
C ILE A 343 -36.26 -6.61 26.38
N GLU A 344 -35.23 -5.76 26.30
CA GLU A 344 -35.20 -4.45 26.93
C GLU A 344 -34.30 -3.50 26.13
N GLN A 345 -34.68 -2.22 26.07
CA GLN A 345 -33.79 -1.14 25.63
C GLN A 345 -33.81 -0.04 26.69
N LYS A 346 -32.67 0.25 27.30
CA LYS A 346 -32.55 1.20 28.42
C LYS A 346 -31.63 2.35 28.06
N THR A 347 -32.12 3.58 28.25
CA THR A 347 -31.27 4.78 28.25
C THR A 347 -30.51 4.82 29.56
N ILE A 348 -29.18 4.85 29.48
CA ILE A 348 -28.31 5.06 30.63
C ILE A 348 -27.83 6.52 30.58
N ARG A 349 -27.88 7.22 31.72
CA ARG A 349 -27.40 8.60 31.86
C ARG A 349 -26.27 8.62 32.89
N ILE A 350 -25.19 9.32 32.56
CA ILE A 350 -24.03 9.57 33.42
C ILE A 350 -23.62 11.02 33.19
N ASP A 351 -23.49 11.82 34.24
CA ASP A 351 -23.38 13.26 34.10
C ASP A 351 -22.13 13.69 33.32
N GLY A 352 -22.30 14.67 32.42
CA GLY A 352 -21.24 15.20 31.55
C GLY A 352 -20.89 14.36 30.31
N VAL A 353 -21.56 13.22 30.09
CA VAL A 353 -21.45 12.42 28.86
C VAL A 353 -22.84 12.04 28.34
N ASN A 354 -23.00 11.96 27.03
CA ASN A 354 -24.30 11.77 26.37
C ASN A 354 -24.28 10.71 25.25
N HIS A 355 -23.11 10.11 25.00
CA HIS A 355 -22.86 9.20 23.89
C HIS A 355 -22.18 7.91 24.37
N PHE A 356 -22.70 6.78 23.93
CA PHE A 356 -22.16 5.43 24.18
C PHE A 356 -21.31 4.94 23.03
N GLY A 357 -20.10 4.49 23.35
CA GLY A 357 -19.26 3.73 22.44
C GLY A 357 -19.50 2.22 22.51
N ALA A 358 -18.46 1.47 22.17
CA ALA A 358 -18.42 0.03 22.31
C ALA A 358 -18.51 -0.43 23.77
N ILE A 359 -19.20 -1.57 23.94
CA ILE A 359 -19.41 -2.25 25.21
C ILE A 359 -18.74 -3.63 25.20
N ASP A 360 -18.47 -4.17 26.39
CA ASP A 360 -17.94 -5.50 26.62
C ASP A 360 -18.63 -6.18 27.82
N TYR A 361 -18.56 -7.50 27.96
CA TYR A 361 -19.21 -8.24 29.05
C TYR A 361 -18.20 -9.07 29.85
N HIS A 362 -18.21 -8.93 31.18
CA HIS A 362 -17.43 -9.78 32.08
C HIS A 362 -18.18 -10.04 33.39
N ASP A 363 -18.27 -11.32 33.78
CA ASP A 363 -18.86 -11.81 35.05
C ASP A 363 -20.10 -11.07 35.58
N GLY A 364 -21.10 -10.90 34.71
CA GLY A 364 -22.39 -10.31 35.07
C GLY A 364 -22.43 -8.79 35.02
N PHE A 365 -21.36 -8.14 34.56
CA PHE A 365 -21.29 -6.71 34.30
C PHE A 365 -21.01 -6.44 32.83
N LEU A 366 -21.56 -5.34 32.33
CA LEU A 366 -21.13 -4.68 31.11
C LEU A 366 -20.13 -3.59 31.48
N TRP A 367 -19.09 -3.44 30.66
CA TRP A 367 -18.14 -2.34 30.70
C TRP A 367 -18.37 -1.48 29.46
N ALA A 368 -18.49 -0.16 29.64
CA ALA A 368 -18.85 0.77 28.58
C ALA A 368 -17.94 1.99 28.56
N GLY A 369 -17.55 2.41 27.36
CA GLY A 369 -16.99 3.74 27.11
C GLY A 369 -18.11 4.75 26.87
N LEU A 370 -18.00 5.93 27.47
CA LEU A 370 -18.90 7.05 27.25
C LEU A 370 -18.11 8.32 26.96
N LEU A 371 -18.63 9.10 26.01
CA LEU A 371 -18.04 10.34 25.51
C LEU A 371 -19.10 11.45 25.38
N HIS A 372 -18.66 12.68 25.12
CA HIS A 372 -19.56 13.76 24.70
C HIS A 372 -19.69 13.79 23.18
N GLY A 373 -20.83 13.30 22.69
CA GLY A 373 -21.24 13.34 21.28
C GLY A 373 -22.18 14.51 20.98
N PRO A 374 -22.56 14.70 19.71
CA PRO A 374 -23.25 15.91 19.27
C PRO A 374 -24.63 16.15 19.91
N GLU A 375 -24.90 17.37 20.36
CA GLU A 375 -26.21 17.81 20.82
C GLU A 375 -26.87 18.74 19.79
N GLY A 376 -28.15 18.51 19.48
CA GLY A 376 -28.85 19.23 18.41
C GLY A 376 -28.19 19.12 17.02
N GLY A 377 -27.34 18.11 16.80
CA GLY A 377 -26.53 17.98 15.59
C GLY A 377 -25.25 18.82 15.56
N LYS A 378 -24.89 19.50 16.65
CA LYS A 378 -23.64 20.26 16.80
C LYS A 378 -22.69 19.56 17.77
N TYR A 379 -21.41 19.53 17.44
CA TYR A 379 -20.34 18.98 18.29
C TYR A 379 -19.56 20.13 18.94
N ASP A 380 -19.34 20.05 20.26
CA ASP A 380 -18.53 21.01 21.01
C ASP A 380 -17.39 20.31 21.76
N LYS A 381 -16.18 20.46 21.22
CA LYS A 381 -14.92 19.93 21.78
C LYS A 381 -14.60 20.42 23.20
N THR A 382 -15.22 21.49 23.70
CA THR A 382 -15.00 21.97 25.08
C THR A 382 -15.73 21.08 26.11
N LEU A 383 -16.77 20.38 25.65
CA LEU A 383 -17.56 19.43 26.42
C LEU A 383 -16.99 18.00 26.34
N ASP A 384 -15.93 17.74 25.57
CA ASP A 384 -15.25 16.43 25.51
C ASP A 384 -14.91 15.89 26.91
N ARG A 385 -15.50 14.77 27.31
CA ARG A 385 -15.21 14.02 28.53
C ARG A 385 -15.07 12.54 28.20
N GLY A 386 -14.15 11.85 28.87
CA GLY A 386 -14.01 10.40 28.76
C GLY A 386 -14.39 9.72 30.06
N LYS A 387 -15.46 8.89 30.04
CA LYS A 387 -15.92 8.15 31.23
C LYS A 387 -16.08 6.67 30.95
N VAL A 388 -15.62 5.83 31.87
CA VAL A 388 -15.87 4.38 31.83
C VAL A 388 -16.92 4.03 32.87
N ALA A 389 -17.88 3.17 32.52
CA ALA A 389 -18.93 2.70 33.41
C ALA A 389 -18.93 1.18 33.57
N LYS A 390 -19.13 0.71 34.80
CA LYS A 390 -19.47 -0.67 35.13
C LYS A 390 -20.97 -0.74 35.39
N ILE A 391 -21.67 -1.53 34.57
CA ILE A 391 -23.14 -1.61 34.54
C ILE A 391 -23.55 -3.06 34.82
N ARG A 392 -24.50 -3.31 35.71
CA ARG A 392 -24.94 -4.67 36.06
C ARG A 392 -25.82 -5.25 34.94
N ALA A 393 -25.48 -6.42 34.43
CA ALA A 393 -26.13 -7.01 33.24
C ALA A 393 -27.55 -7.59 33.52
N SER A 394 -27.96 -7.70 34.79
CA SER A 394 -29.26 -8.23 35.22
C SER A 394 -30.40 -7.21 35.16
N ASP A 395 -30.11 -5.93 35.35
CA ASP A 395 -31.08 -4.83 35.47
C ASP A 395 -30.64 -3.53 34.77
N LEU A 396 -29.45 -3.55 34.15
CA LEU A 396 -28.78 -2.39 33.54
C LEU A 396 -28.69 -1.20 34.51
N SER A 397 -28.41 -1.46 35.80
CA SER A 397 -28.04 -0.42 36.78
C SER A 397 -26.57 -0.02 36.61
N VAL A 398 -26.27 1.28 36.64
CA VAL A 398 -24.89 1.76 36.78
C VAL A 398 -24.43 1.43 38.19
N VAL A 399 -23.29 0.75 38.32
CA VAL A 399 -22.73 0.32 39.61
C VAL A 399 -21.59 1.24 40.04
N GLN A 400 -20.74 1.64 39.10
CA GLN A 400 -19.58 2.47 39.34
C GLN A 400 -19.17 3.18 38.03
N THR A 401 -18.60 4.38 38.14
CA THR A 401 -18.12 5.17 37.00
C THR A 401 -16.78 5.81 37.32
N TRP A 402 -15.87 5.84 36.36
CA TRP A 402 -14.58 6.50 36.47
C TRP A 402 -14.47 7.60 35.43
N ASP A 403 -14.07 8.80 35.87
CA ASP A 403 -13.72 9.89 34.97
C ASP A 403 -12.23 9.81 34.62
N ILE A 404 -11.95 9.57 33.34
CA ILE A 404 -10.61 9.49 32.78
C ILE A 404 -10.30 10.67 31.85
N THR A 405 -11.08 11.76 31.89
CA THR A 405 -10.89 12.98 31.10
C THR A 405 -9.47 13.55 31.23
N LYS A 406 -8.82 13.37 32.39
CA LYS A 406 -7.41 13.74 32.65
C LYS A 406 -6.41 13.02 31.71
N ASP A 407 -6.77 11.83 31.25
CA ASP A 407 -5.96 10.98 30.37
C ASP A 407 -6.51 11.06 28.93
N LEU A 408 -7.82 10.86 28.73
CA LEU A 408 -8.51 10.75 27.43
C LEU A 408 -9.86 11.50 27.44
N THR A 409 -10.10 12.37 26.47
CA THR A 409 -11.36 13.16 26.38
C THR A 409 -12.36 12.65 25.34
N TRP A 410 -11.93 11.79 24.42
CA TRP A 410 -12.75 11.23 23.34
C TRP A 410 -12.38 9.75 23.15
N ILE A 411 -13.24 8.85 23.63
CA ILE A 411 -12.89 7.44 23.87
C ILE A 411 -13.80 6.44 23.15
N ASP A 412 -13.21 5.55 22.38
CA ASP A 412 -13.80 4.34 21.81
C ASP A 412 -12.67 3.45 21.28
N PRO A 413 -12.72 2.11 21.37
CA PRO A 413 -13.69 1.26 22.08
C PRO A 413 -13.26 0.92 23.51
N VAL A 414 -14.15 0.26 24.28
CA VAL A 414 -13.83 -0.32 25.60
C VAL A 414 -13.88 -1.85 25.59
N CYS A 415 -12.93 -2.46 26.31
CA CYS A 415 -12.84 -3.90 26.59
C CYS A 415 -12.31 -4.12 28.02
N PHE A 416 -12.74 -5.19 28.71
CA PHE A 416 -12.23 -5.56 30.04
C PHE A 416 -11.83 -7.04 30.08
N ASP A 417 -10.53 -7.31 30.22
CA ASP A 417 -9.96 -8.66 30.11
C ASP A 417 -10.09 -9.53 31.38
N GLY A 418 -10.91 -9.10 32.35
CA GLY A 418 -11.00 -9.68 33.68
C GLY A 418 -10.04 -9.06 34.70
N THR A 419 -9.03 -8.31 34.27
CA THR A 419 -8.01 -7.70 35.13
C THR A 419 -7.70 -6.23 34.81
N HIS A 420 -7.77 -5.83 33.54
CA HIS A 420 -7.47 -4.49 33.06
C HIS A 420 -8.57 -3.98 32.13
N LEU A 421 -8.82 -2.67 32.19
CA LEU A 421 -9.62 -1.94 31.22
C LEU A 421 -8.73 -1.50 30.05
N TRP A 422 -9.21 -1.70 28.82
CA TRP A 422 -8.58 -1.28 27.57
C TRP A 422 -9.52 -0.29 26.89
N VAL A 423 -9.03 0.92 26.62
CA VAL A 423 -9.82 2.07 26.17
C VAL A 423 -9.12 2.75 24.99
N GLY A 424 -9.74 2.75 23.81
CA GLY A 424 -9.23 3.47 22.65
C GLY A 424 -9.38 4.99 22.80
N ASP A 425 -8.45 5.74 22.19
CA ASP A 425 -8.46 7.20 22.11
C ASP A 425 -8.53 7.65 20.65
N LEU A 426 -9.60 8.36 20.30
CA LEU A 426 -9.94 8.74 18.94
C LEU A 426 -9.05 9.87 18.39
N ARG A 427 -8.25 10.50 19.27
CA ARG A 427 -7.37 11.64 18.95
C ARG A 427 -5.92 11.19 18.76
N ASP A 428 -5.47 10.23 19.57
CA ASP A 428 -4.06 9.78 19.60
C ASP A 428 -3.83 8.38 19.01
N LEU A 429 -4.91 7.67 18.66
CA LEU A 429 -4.92 6.41 17.90
C LEU A 429 -4.14 5.29 18.60
N GLY A 430 -4.35 5.18 19.92
CA GLY A 430 -3.87 4.07 20.75
C GLY A 430 -4.97 3.51 21.63
N ILE A 431 -4.75 2.30 22.14
CA ILE A 431 -5.63 1.63 23.10
C ILE A 431 -4.92 1.66 24.46
N HIS A 432 -5.35 2.56 25.31
CA HIS A 432 -4.78 2.85 26.62
C HIS A 432 -5.28 1.83 27.63
N ARG A 433 -4.38 1.29 28.45
CA ARG A 433 -4.72 0.28 29.46
C ARG A 433 -4.71 0.91 30.85
N TYR A 434 -5.70 0.52 31.64
CA TYR A 434 -5.86 0.90 33.02
C TYR A 434 -5.91 -0.35 33.90
N ARG A 435 -5.17 -0.32 35.00
CA ARG A 435 -5.32 -1.26 36.12
C ARG A 435 -6.21 -0.63 37.19
N PHE A 436 -6.79 -1.46 38.04
CA PHE A 436 -7.49 -1.00 39.24
C PHE A 436 -6.49 -0.73 40.38
N ASP A 437 -6.84 0.21 41.25
CA ASP A 437 -6.10 0.55 42.46
C ASP A 437 -7.11 0.93 43.57
N GLY A 438 -7.58 -0.08 44.31
CA GLY A 438 -8.80 0.04 45.09
C GLY A 438 -10.01 0.37 44.18
N ASP A 439 -10.74 1.43 44.53
CA ASP A 439 -11.85 1.95 43.73
C ASP A 439 -11.42 2.91 42.59
N GLU A 440 -10.14 3.26 42.47
CA GLU A 440 -9.63 4.05 41.34
C GLU A 440 -9.16 3.17 40.16
N ILE A 441 -9.02 3.80 38.99
CA ILE A 441 -8.33 3.21 37.84
C ILE A 441 -7.14 4.09 37.40
N VAL A 442 -6.01 3.45 37.17
CA VAL A 442 -4.72 4.10 36.88
C VAL A 442 -4.21 3.61 35.53
N ARG A 443 -3.95 4.55 34.60
CA ARG A 443 -3.37 4.24 33.29
C ARG A 443 -1.96 3.68 33.45
N ASP A 444 -1.76 2.44 33.03
CA ASP A 444 -0.50 1.69 33.24
C ASP A 444 0.27 1.39 31.95
N GLY A 445 -0.33 1.67 30.77
CA GLY A 445 0.37 1.67 29.50
C GLY A 445 -0.53 1.99 28.31
N VAL A 446 0.02 1.95 27.09
CA VAL A 446 -0.75 2.17 25.86
C VAL A 446 -0.31 1.24 24.75
N PHE A 447 -1.24 0.43 24.24
CA PHE A 447 -1.06 -0.33 23.02
C PHE A 447 -1.13 0.60 21.81
N ARG A 448 -0.15 0.52 20.90
CA ARG A 448 -0.08 1.34 19.69
C ARG A 448 -0.11 0.45 18.45
N TYR A 449 -0.92 0.80 17.46
CA TYR A 449 -0.94 0.21 16.13
C TYR A 449 -0.37 1.20 15.09
N PRO A 450 -0.13 0.79 13.83
CA PRO A 450 0.40 1.69 12.79
C PRO A 450 -0.64 2.76 12.44
N GLY A 451 -0.28 4.04 12.50
CA GLY A 451 -1.20 5.16 12.21
C GLY A 451 -1.74 5.28 10.76
N ALA A 452 -1.45 4.31 9.89
CA ALA A 452 -2.15 4.11 8.61
C ALA A 452 -3.47 3.32 8.77
N MET A 453 -3.70 2.76 9.96
CA MET A 453 -4.96 2.20 10.44
C MET A 453 -5.60 3.33 11.27
N HIS A 454 -6.47 4.13 10.67
CA HIS A 454 -6.79 5.45 11.23
C HIS A 454 -7.56 5.38 12.54
N PHE A 455 -8.40 4.36 12.72
CA PHE A 455 -9.45 4.39 13.74
C PHE A 455 -9.77 2.95 14.16
N SER A 456 -9.88 2.68 15.46
CA SER A 456 -10.32 1.39 16.00
C SER A 456 -11.78 1.55 16.44
N GLN A 457 -12.67 0.67 16.02
CA GLN A 457 -14.10 0.75 16.41
C GLN A 457 -14.50 -0.31 17.44
N GLY A 458 -13.70 -1.36 17.60
CA GLY A 458 -14.00 -2.45 18.52
C GLY A 458 -12.70 -3.14 18.91
N VAL A 459 -12.56 -3.53 20.17
CA VAL A 459 -11.39 -4.24 20.71
C VAL A 459 -11.85 -5.45 21.51
N ARG A 460 -11.17 -6.59 21.34
CA ARG A 460 -11.33 -7.77 22.19
C ARG A 460 -9.98 -8.36 22.57
N ILE A 461 -9.84 -8.72 23.84
CA ILE A 461 -8.69 -9.44 24.38
C ILE A 461 -9.06 -10.92 24.49
N ALA A 462 -8.44 -11.77 23.66
CA ALA A 462 -8.76 -13.19 23.60
C ALA A 462 -7.49 -14.02 23.35
N GLY A 463 -7.29 -15.11 24.10
CA GLY A 463 -6.18 -16.05 23.89
C GLY A 463 -4.77 -15.43 23.95
N GLY A 464 -4.57 -14.36 24.73
CA GLY A 464 -3.30 -13.61 24.78
C GLY A 464 -3.04 -12.73 23.55
N LYS A 465 -4.10 -12.37 22.82
CA LYS A 465 -4.05 -11.52 21.61
C LYS A 465 -5.05 -10.39 21.71
N LEU A 466 -4.75 -9.30 21.00
CA LEU A 466 -5.65 -8.17 20.82
C LEU A 466 -6.24 -8.27 19.41
N TYR A 467 -7.56 -8.28 19.35
CA TYR A 467 -8.33 -8.19 18.11
C TYR A 467 -8.91 -6.78 18.03
N SER A 468 -8.73 -6.10 16.90
CA SER A 468 -9.27 -4.76 16.69
C SER A 468 -9.84 -4.63 15.28
N ILE A 469 -11.05 -4.09 15.15
CA ILE A 469 -11.64 -3.76 13.85
C ILE A 469 -11.32 -2.31 13.48
N HIS A 470 -10.89 -2.11 12.24
CA HIS A 470 -10.52 -0.81 11.68
C HIS A 470 -11.22 -0.64 10.33
N THR A 471 -11.75 0.56 10.08
CA THR A 471 -12.76 0.81 9.03
C THR A 471 -12.58 2.16 8.33
N PHE A 472 -11.42 2.80 8.54
CA PHE A 472 -11.09 4.10 7.98
C PHE A 472 -9.64 4.15 7.47
N GLY A 473 -9.50 4.65 6.23
CA GLY A 473 -8.21 4.97 5.62
C GLY A 473 -7.84 4.02 4.50
N SER A 474 -6.70 3.33 4.65
CA SER A 474 -6.14 2.44 3.62
C SER A 474 -6.00 0.99 4.06
N MET A 475 -6.47 0.65 5.27
CA MET A 475 -6.22 -0.62 5.95
C MET A 475 -7.46 -1.05 6.75
N ASP A 476 -8.49 -1.50 6.05
CA ASP A 476 -9.76 -1.92 6.64
C ASP A 476 -9.82 -3.44 6.93
N GLY A 477 -10.62 -3.82 7.93
CA GLY A 477 -10.86 -5.21 8.34
C GLY A 477 -10.73 -5.46 9.84
N LEU A 478 -10.83 -6.73 10.22
CA LEU A 478 -10.55 -7.21 11.58
C LEU A 478 -9.09 -7.67 11.68
N PHE A 479 -8.32 -7.04 12.56
CA PHE A 479 -6.88 -7.29 12.71
C PHE A 479 -6.57 -8.05 13.99
N GLU A 480 -5.74 -9.08 13.89
CA GLU A 480 -5.10 -9.75 15.03
C GLU A 480 -3.75 -9.10 15.33
N PHE A 481 -3.45 -8.89 16.60
CA PHE A 481 -2.14 -8.50 17.10
C PHE A 481 -1.70 -9.45 18.22
N ASP A 482 -0.39 -9.70 18.32
CA ASP A 482 0.20 -10.27 19.53
C ASP A 482 0.20 -9.21 20.65
N LEU A 483 -0.27 -9.57 21.85
CA LEU A 483 -0.14 -8.67 23.01
C LEU A 483 1.30 -8.70 23.55
N PRO A 484 1.99 -7.55 23.63
CA PRO A 484 3.30 -7.49 24.26
C PRO A 484 3.15 -7.60 25.78
N LYS A 485 4.11 -8.25 26.46
CA LYS A 485 4.13 -8.38 27.93
C LYS A 485 4.12 -7.03 28.68
N THR A 486 4.49 -5.94 28.00
CA THR A 486 4.48 -4.56 28.54
C THR A 486 4.05 -3.60 27.44
N LEU A 487 3.18 -2.65 27.78
CA LEU A 487 2.63 -1.67 26.84
C LEU A 487 3.49 -0.39 26.80
N ASP A 488 4.69 -0.50 26.23
CA ASP A 488 5.52 0.67 25.92
C ASP A 488 5.05 1.40 24.64
N LYS A 489 5.59 2.58 24.33
CA LYS A 489 5.20 3.40 23.17
C LYS A 489 5.52 2.76 21.79
N THR A 490 5.85 1.48 21.71
CA THR A 490 6.11 0.77 20.45
C THR A 490 4.83 0.41 19.72
N VAL A 491 4.74 0.86 18.47
CA VAL A 491 3.79 0.35 17.48
C VAL A 491 3.97 -1.16 17.28
N GLN A 492 2.94 -1.91 17.65
CA GLN A 492 2.75 -3.32 17.31
C GLN A 492 2.22 -3.41 15.88
N ARG A 493 2.66 -4.40 15.10
CA ARG A 493 2.11 -4.68 13.76
C ARG A 493 1.08 -5.82 13.86
N PRO A 494 0.02 -5.81 13.04
CA PRO A 494 -0.90 -6.93 12.99
C PRO A 494 -0.24 -8.19 12.43
N THR A 495 -0.64 -9.36 12.93
CA THR A 495 -0.19 -10.69 12.51
C THR A 495 -1.13 -11.31 11.47
N ARG A 496 -2.44 -11.00 11.56
CA ARG A 496 -3.48 -11.39 10.61
C ARG A 496 -4.42 -10.22 10.36
N VAL A 497 -5.08 -10.24 9.20
CA VAL A 497 -6.28 -9.44 8.93
C VAL A 497 -7.32 -10.27 8.17
N TRP A 498 -8.56 -10.20 8.63
CA TRP A 498 -9.74 -10.73 7.93
C TRP A 498 -10.55 -9.58 7.32
N GLU A 499 -11.11 -9.79 6.14
CA GLU A 499 -12.03 -8.83 5.50
C GLU A 499 -13.43 -9.10 6.05
N ILE A 500 -13.93 -8.18 6.87
CA ILE A 500 -15.32 -8.15 7.37
C ILE A 500 -16.07 -7.18 6.46
N ALA A 501 -17.23 -7.59 5.95
CA ALA A 501 -17.94 -6.81 4.93
C ALA A 501 -18.98 -5.90 5.60
N GLU A 502 -18.77 -4.59 5.51
CA GLU A 502 -19.69 -3.62 6.12
C GLU A 502 -20.80 -3.19 5.15
N THR A 503 -22.04 -3.21 5.64
CA THR A 503 -23.24 -2.74 4.91
C THR A 503 -23.60 -1.29 5.22
N ARG A 504 -22.97 -0.68 6.23
CA ARG A 504 -23.10 0.73 6.63
C ARG A 504 -21.73 1.23 7.10
N MET A 505 -21.52 2.54 7.09
CA MET A 505 -20.31 3.14 7.68
C MET A 505 -20.48 3.28 9.22
N HIS A 506 -19.36 3.31 9.95
CA HIS A 506 -19.30 3.46 11.41
C HIS A 506 -20.02 2.33 12.17
N LEU A 507 -19.51 1.09 12.07
CA LEU A 507 -20.10 -0.09 12.71
C LEU A 507 -19.09 -0.81 13.60
N GLU A 508 -19.34 -0.71 14.90
CA GLU A 508 -18.19 -0.68 15.81
C GLU A 508 -18.06 -1.96 16.65
N GLY A 509 -19.17 -2.52 17.10
CA GLY A 509 -19.19 -3.74 17.90
C GLY A 509 -18.76 -5.00 17.14
N PHE A 510 -17.90 -5.81 17.77
CA PHE A 510 -17.81 -7.24 17.50
C PHE A 510 -17.53 -7.99 18.80
N ASP A 511 -17.86 -9.28 18.85
CA ASP A 511 -17.54 -10.14 19.99
C ASP A 511 -17.38 -11.61 19.59
N PHE A 512 -16.56 -12.37 20.32
CA PHE A 512 -16.27 -13.77 20.01
C PHE A 512 -17.40 -14.71 20.45
N VAL A 513 -17.84 -15.60 19.56
CA VAL A 513 -18.93 -16.53 19.86
C VAL A 513 -18.49 -17.54 20.93
N PRO A 514 -19.18 -17.64 22.08
CA PRO A 514 -18.82 -18.60 23.13
C PRO A 514 -18.75 -20.04 22.60
N GLY A 515 -17.67 -20.76 22.94
CA GLY A 515 -17.38 -22.10 22.42
C GLY A 515 -16.78 -22.16 21.01
N HIS A 516 -16.76 -21.04 20.27
CA HIS A 516 -16.28 -20.96 18.89
C HIS A 516 -15.25 -19.83 18.72
N PRO A 517 -13.99 -20.01 19.15
CA PRO A 517 -12.94 -18.99 19.03
C PRO A 517 -12.47 -18.76 17.58
N ASP A 518 -12.98 -19.56 16.62
CA ASP A 518 -12.87 -19.30 15.19
C ASP A 518 -13.95 -18.33 14.69
N GLN A 519 -14.87 -17.84 15.53
CA GLN A 519 -16.06 -17.09 15.11
C GLN A 519 -16.34 -15.84 15.94
N ILE A 520 -16.89 -14.82 15.28
CA ILE A 520 -17.39 -13.59 15.89
C ILE A 520 -18.83 -13.28 15.46
N TRP A 521 -19.57 -12.55 16.29
CA TRP A 521 -20.68 -11.70 15.85
C TRP A 521 -20.17 -10.28 15.63
N HIS A 522 -20.67 -9.60 14.60
CA HIS A 522 -20.32 -8.22 14.27
C HIS A 522 -21.56 -7.35 14.02
N SER A 523 -21.45 -6.09 14.44
CA SER A 523 -22.47 -5.03 14.43
C SER A 523 -22.79 -4.59 13.01
N GLN A 524 -24.07 -4.58 12.61
CA GLN A 524 -24.52 -4.11 11.29
C GLN A 524 -25.79 -3.24 11.36
N GLY A 525 -26.01 -2.54 12.48
CA GLY A 525 -27.10 -1.59 12.68
C GLY A 525 -28.40 -2.26 13.12
N GLY A 526 -29.33 -2.41 12.17
CA GLY A 526 -30.58 -3.17 12.35
C GLY A 526 -30.41 -4.68 12.09
N GLN A 527 -29.17 -5.13 11.97
CA GLN A 527 -28.80 -6.54 11.80
C GLN A 527 -27.44 -6.80 12.46
N ILE A 528 -27.07 -8.06 12.52
CA ILE A 528 -25.76 -8.56 12.94
C ILE A 528 -25.34 -9.73 12.07
N ASP A 529 -24.03 -9.84 11.86
CA ASP A 529 -23.44 -10.81 10.94
C ASP A 529 -22.45 -11.70 11.71
N ARG A 530 -22.54 -13.02 11.53
CA ARG A 530 -21.65 -14.00 12.17
C ARG A 530 -20.58 -14.43 11.19
N TYR A 531 -19.31 -14.22 11.53
CA TYR A 531 -18.18 -14.62 10.68
C TYR A 531 -17.40 -15.77 11.29
N ARG A 532 -16.89 -16.66 10.44
CA ARG A 532 -15.75 -17.54 10.72
C ARG A 532 -14.46 -16.88 10.23
N LEU A 533 -13.41 -17.01 11.03
CA LEU A 533 -12.10 -16.41 10.88
C LEU A 533 -11.07 -17.53 10.63
N SER A 534 -10.81 -17.85 9.36
CA SER A 534 -9.94 -18.99 9.02
C SER A 534 -8.54 -18.80 9.59
N GLY A 535 -7.96 -19.88 10.09
CA GLY A 535 -6.63 -19.85 10.69
C GLY A 535 -6.53 -19.08 12.01
N ALA A 536 -7.61 -18.50 12.56
CA ALA A 536 -7.68 -18.16 13.98
C ALA A 536 -7.44 -19.45 14.80
N LYS A 537 -6.73 -19.33 15.93
CA LYS A 537 -6.43 -20.48 16.79
C LYS A 537 -7.23 -20.37 18.08
N ALA A 538 -7.88 -21.48 18.45
CA ALA A 538 -8.41 -21.65 19.79
C ALA A 538 -7.28 -21.55 20.83
N VAL A 539 -7.57 -20.80 21.90
CA VAL A 539 -7.00 -21.05 23.22
C VAL A 539 -8.17 -21.50 24.08
N ALA A 540 -8.05 -22.65 24.76
CA ALA A 540 -9.08 -23.10 25.69
C ALA A 540 -9.08 -22.18 26.92
N GLY A 541 -10.24 -21.58 27.23
CA GLY A 541 -10.35 -20.59 28.31
C GLY A 541 -11.26 -19.42 27.95
N GLY A 542 -12.53 -19.69 27.66
CA GLY A 542 -13.59 -18.67 27.55
C GLY A 542 -14.82 -19.16 28.30
N GLN A 543 -15.28 -18.41 29.30
CA GLN A 543 -16.20 -18.84 30.38
C GLN A 543 -15.54 -19.80 31.40
N PRO A 544 -15.93 -19.73 32.69
CA PRO A 544 -15.73 -18.56 33.56
C PRO A 544 -14.89 -18.92 34.81
N HIS A 545 -14.21 -17.95 35.42
CA HIS A 545 -13.32 -18.24 36.55
C HIS A 545 -14.07 -18.57 37.85
N GLY A 546 -13.70 -19.70 38.45
CA GLY A 546 -14.08 -20.13 39.79
C GLY A 546 -13.16 -21.27 40.25
N ALA A 547 -12.93 -21.38 41.56
CA ALA A 547 -12.01 -22.33 42.22
C ALA A 547 -10.50 -22.16 41.93
N LEU A 548 -9.83 -21.49 42.89
CA LEU A 548 -8.56 -21.81 43.56
C LEU A 548 -7.39 -22.54 42.82
N PHE A 549 -6.19 -22.00 43.08
CA PHE A 549 -4.83 -22.51 42.80
C PHE A 549 -4.52 -23.92 43.39
N PRO A 550 -3.35 -24.57 43.10
CA PRO A 550 -2.19 -24.13 42.30
C PRO A 550 -1.59 -25.14 41.29
N VAL A 551 -1.03 -24.65 40.17
CA VAL A 551 0.23 -25.18 39.60
C VAL A 551 1.10 -24.00 39.16
N VAL A 552 2.36 -23.97 39.58
CA VAL A 552 3.29 -22.87 39.26
C VAL A 552 4.07 -23.17 37.98
N LEU A 553 3.81 -22.38 36.93
CA LEU A 553 4.77 -22.16 35.84
C LEU A 553 5.04 -20.66 35.69
N ARG A 554 6.13 -20.20 36.33
CA ARG A 554 6.60 -18.82 36.22
C ARG A 554 7.01 -18.50 34.78
N GLN A 555 6.17 -17.80 34.03
CA GLN A 555 6.70 -16.99 32.92
C GLN A 555 7.46 -15.81 33.52
N ALA A 556 8.80 -15.84 33.40
CA ALA A 556 9.64 -14.75 33.86
C ALA A 556 9.24 -13.40 33.21
N SER A 557 9.36 -12.33 33.98
CA SER A 557 9.49 -10.97 33.46
C SER A 557 10.69 -10.91 32.53
N ALA A 558 10.57 -10.25 31.37
CA ALA A 558 11.70 -10.06 30.47
C ALA A 558 12.84 -9.35 31.22
N ALA A 559 14.03 -9.94 31.23
CA ALA A 559 15.07 -9.55 32.18
C ALA A 559 15.51 -8.09 31.96
N ARG A 560 15.73 -7.35 33.06
CA ARG A 560 16.38 -6.03 33.03
C ARG A 560 17.68 -6.12 33.80
N VAL A 561 18.79 -5.83 33.14
CA VAL A 561 20.14 -5.91 33.71
C VAL A 561 20.82 -4.56 33.45
N ARG A 562 21.28 -3.86 34.50
CA ARG A 562 22.08 -2.65 34.31
C ARG A 562 23.54 -3.05 34.13
N VAL A 563 24.24 -2.43 33.19
CA VAL A 563 25.67 -2.72 32.95
C VAL A 563 26.53 -2.42 34.19
N THR A 564 26.11 -1.45 35.01
CA THR A 564 26.73 -1.09 36.30
C THR A 564 26.65 -2.20 37.33
N ASP A 565 25.58 -3.00 37.33
CA ASP A 565 25.41 -4.15 38.26
C ASP A 565 26.40 -5.28 37.97
N LEU A 566 27.11 -5.19 36.83
CA LEU A 566 28.10 -6.14 36.35
C LEU A 566 29.50 -5.53 36.19
N GLY A 567 29.74 -4.34 36.74
CA GLY A 567 31.05 -3.70 36.80
C GLY A 567 31.38 -2.69 35.69
N ALA A 568 30.44 -2.33 34.80
CA ALA A 568 30.68 -1.26 33.84
C ALA A 568 30.66 0.12 34.52
N VAL A 569 31.73 0.91 34.34
CA VAL A 569 31.88 2.25 34.93
C VAL A 569 31.94 3.30 33.81
N ALA A 570 31.07 4.30 33.88
CA ALA A 570 31.07 5.43 32.96
C ALA A 570 31.97 6.56 33.46
N ASP A 571 33.28 6.34 33.38
CA ASP A 571 34.34 7.28 33.79
C ASP A 571 35.19 7.79 32.60
N GLY A 572 34.97 7.27 31.39
CA GLY A 572 35.79 7.56 30.21
C GLY A 572 37.17 6.91 30.21
N LYS A 573 37.39 5.87 31.02
CA LYS A 573 38.68 5.15 31.16
C LYS A 573 38.53 3.64 31.28
N THR A 574 37.55 3.16 32.04
CA THR A 574 37.30 1.75 32.32
C THR A 574 36.69 1.04 31.10
N ASP A 575 37.33 -0.03 30.62
CA ASP A 575 36.79 -0.87 29.55
C ASP A 575 35.56 -1.66 30.05
N CYS A 576 34.40 -1.31 29.53
CA CYS A 576 33.12 -1.88 29.90
C CYS A 576 32.72 -3.08 29.04
N LEU A 577 33.50 -3.45 28.02
CA LEU A 577 33.11 -4.43 26.99
C LEU A 577 32.67 -5.77 27.61
N ALA A 578 33.46 -6.32 28.52
CA ALA A 578 33.16 -7.59 29.19
C ALA A 578 31.89 -7.52 30.06
N ALA A 579 31.66 -6.40 30.76
CA ALA A 579 30.46 -6.19 31.58
C ALA A 579 29.20 -6.03 30.71
N ILE A 580 29.31 -5.37 29.55
CA ILE A 580 28.23 -5.23 28.57
C ILE A 580 27.90 -6.59 27.93
N HIS A 581 28.88 -7.38 27.51
CA HIS A 581 28.67 -8.75 27.01
C HIS A 581 28.07 -9.67 28.09
N LYS A 582 28.47 -9.53 29.36
CA LYS A 582 27.87 -10.25 30.49
C LYS A 582 26.40 -9.86 30.69
N ALA A 583 26.05 -8.59 30.53
CA ALA A 583 24.66 -8.12 30.58
C ALA A 583 23.81 -8.70 29.44
N ILE A 584 24.34 -8.70 28.21
CA ILE A 584 23.70 -9.32 27.04
C ILE A 584 23.47 -10.82 27.29
N SER A 585 24.50 -11.53 27.76
CA SER A 585 24.40 -12.96 28.09
C SER A 585 23.34 -13.26 29.15
N GLN A 586 23.21 -12.44 30.20
CA GLN A 586 22.17 -12.61 31.21
C GLN A 586 20.75 -12.40 30.66
N VAL A 587 20.51 -11.37 29.83
CA VAL A 587 19.17 -11.20 29.24
C VAL A 587 18.84 -12.26 28.19
N VAL A 588 19.83 -12.79 27.48
CA VAL A 588 19.66 -13.92 26.54
C VAL A 588 19.36 -15.23 27.29
N ALA A 589 20.05 -15.51 28.40
CA ALA A 589 19.79 -16.68 29.24
C ALA A 589 18.37 -16.66 29.83
N ALA A 590 17.79 -15.48 30.07
CA ALA A 590 16.40 -15.30 30.48
C ALA A 590 15.37 -15.39 29.30
N GLY A 591 15.81 -15.70 28.08
CA GLY A 591 14.96 -15.81 26.88
C GLY A 591 14.71 -14.48 26.14
N GLY A 592 15.28 -13.37 26.62
CA GLY A 592 15.13 -12.03 26.09
C GLY A 592 14.95 -10.96 27.17
N GLY A 593 15.37 -9.73 26.88
CA GLY A 593 15.34 -8.66 27.87
C GLY A 593 16.04 -7.38 27.44
N THR A 594 16.17 -6.45 28.39
CA THR A 594 16.79 -5.13 28.20
C THR A 594 18.08 -5.00 29.00
N VAL A 595 19.19 -4.76 28.30
CA VAL A 595 20.43 -4.23 28.87
C VAL A 595 20.27 -2.73 29.03
N VAL A 596 20.47 -2.25 30.25
CA VAL A 596 20.25 -0.85 30.64
C VAL A 596 21.59 -0.17 30.88
N PHE A 597 21.79 0.97 30.23
CA PHE A 597 22.90 1.89 30.47
C PHE A 597 22.35 3.10 31.25
N PRO A 598 22.66 3.24 32.55
CA PRO A 598 22.36 4.44 33.31
C PRO A 598 22.90 5.73 32.65
N PRO A 599 22.21 6.88 32.76
CA PRO A 599 22.70 8.14 32.22
C PRO A 599 24.00 8.57 32.93
N ALA A 600 24.97 9.11 32.17
CA ALA A 600 26.29 9.47 32.70
C ALA A 600 26.91 10.65 31.96
N LYS A 601 27.78 11.42 32.64
CA LYS A 601 28.50 12.56 32.05
C LYS A 601 29.72 12.14 31.22
N GLN A 602 30.38 11.06 31.60
CA GLN A 602 31.48 10.44 30.86
C GLN A 602 30.96 9.18 30.13
N PRO A 603 31.64 8.70 29.07
CA PRO A 603 31.19 7.52 28.34
C PRO A 603 31.56 6.21 29.05
N TYR A 604 30.78 5.17 28.78
CA TYR A 604 31.23 3.78 28.90
C TYR A 604 32.22 3.51 27.74
N LEU A 605 33.50 3.29 28.04
CA LEU A 605 34.46 2.89 27.00
C LEU A 605 34.29 1.41 26.64
N VAL A 606 34.60 1.07 25.39
CA VAL A 606 34.77 -0.31 24.94
C VAL A 606 36.06 -0.45 24.11
N SER A 607 36.87 -1.47 24.41
CA SER A 607 38.13 -1.77 23.68
C SER A 607 37.92 -2.42 22.30
N GLY A 608 36.70 -2.85 21.99
CA GLY A 608 36.30 -3.55 20.78
C GLY A 608 34.78 -3.66 20.67
N THR A 609 34.28 -4.53 19.78
CA THR A 609 32.88 -4.49 19.34
C THR A 609 31.86 -5.08 20.34
N VAL A 610 30.77 -4.34 20.60
CA VAL A 610 29.59 -4.90 21.29
C VAL A 610 28.74 -5.71 20.31
N VAL A 611 29.05 -7.01 20.20
CA VAL A 611 28.36 -7.93 19.28
C VAL A 611 27.06 -8.48 19.87
N ILE A 612 25.97 -8.42 19.11
CA ILE A 612 24.65 -8.93 19.45
C ILE A 612 24.31 -10.08 18.48
N ARG A 613 24.65 -11.31 18.87
CA ARG A 613 24.40 -12.54 18.08
C ARG A 613 23.13 -13.31 18.50
N SER A 614 22.21 -12.66 19.21
CA SER A 614 21.02 -13.30 19.79
C SER A 614 19.78 -12.42 19.68
N SER A 615 18.64 -13.07 19.47
CA SER A 615 17.33 -12.44 19.32
C SER A 615 16.79 -11.92 20.66
N ASN A 616 15.80 -11.02 20.60
CA ASN A 616 15.07 -10.48 21.76
C ASN A 616 15.92 -9.62 22.73
N VAL A 617 17.01 -9.00 22.24
CA VAL A 617 17.91 -8.14 23.02
C VAL A 617 17.58 -6.67 22.78
N LYS A 618 17.34 -5.91 23.85
CA LYS A 618 17.16 -4.45 23.81
C LYS A 618 18.33 -3.76 24.51
N LEU A 619 19.04 -2.86 23.84
CA LEU A 619 19.98 -1.93 24.48
C LEU A 619 19.25 -0.60 24.70
N SER A 620 19.26 -0.07 25.93
CA SER A 620 18.56 1.18 26.24
C SER A 620 19.34 2.05 27.22
N GLY A 621 19.54 3.33 26.88
CA GLY A 621 20.27 4.26 27.74
C GLY A 621 20.14 5.73 27.33
N LYS A 622 19.00 6.36 27.64
CA LYS A 622 18.79 7.79 27.36
C LYS A 622 19.79 8.63 28.15
N GLY A 623 20.68 9.33 27.45
CA GLY A 623 21.73 10.14 28.09
C GLY A 623 22.92 9.31 28.59
N ALA A 624 23.14 8.13 28.02
CA ALA A 624 24.35 7.34 28.19
C ALA A 624 25.12 7.25 26.86
N THR A 625 26.45 7.35 26.90
CA THR A 625 27.32 7.24 25.74
C THR A 625 28.13 5.96 25.79
N ILE A 626 28.13 5.18 24.70
CA ILE A 626 29.08 4.09 24.46
C ILE A 626 30.13 4.62 23.47
N LYS A 627 31.42 4.54 23.81
CA LYS A 627 32.51 5.08 23.02
C LYS A 627 33.61 4.02 22.77
N LEU A 628 34.09 3.90 21.54
CA LEU A 628 35.31 3.12 21.27
C LEU A 628 36.53 3.79 21.94
N ALA A 629 37.36 2.98 22.58
CA ALA A 629 38.65 3.42 23.11
C ALA A 629 39.55 4.01 22.01
N ASP A 630 40.63 4.68 22.40
CA ASP A 630 41.70 5.06 21.47
C ASP A 630 42.47 3.76 21.11
N GLY A 631 42.66 3.48 19.82
CA GLY A 631 43.33 2.26 19.32
C GLY A 631 42.52 0.95 19.42
N ALA A 632 41.19 1.01 19.44
CA ALA A 632 40.29 -0.15 19.63
C ALA A 632 40.32 -1.14 18.45
N ALA A 633 40.19 -2.45 18.73
CA ALA A 633 40.29 -3.51 17.72
C ALA A 633 39.58 -4.82 18.13
N ASN A 634 39.15 -5.62 17.14
CA ASN A 634 38.59 -6.97 17.36
C ASN A 634 39.67 -8.09 17.39
N GLY A 635 40.97 -7.75 17.46
CA GLY A 635 42.07 -8.73 17.43
C GLY A 635 43.45 -8.07 17.37
N THR A 636 44.49 -8.86 17.13
CA THR A 636 45.86 -8.33 16.97
C THR A 636 46.07 -7.70 15.60
N LYS A 637 46.93 -6.67 15.50
CA LYS A 637 47.21 -5.91 14.26
C LYS A 637 47.72 -6.77 13.07
N ALA A 638 48.02 -8.06 13.28
CA ALA A 638 48.49 -9.02 12.28
C ALA A 638 47.40 -9.96 11.70
N LYS A 639 46.19 -10.05 12.29
CA LYS A 639 45.08 -10.90 11.80
C LYS A 639 43.98 -10.04 11.15
N ARG A 640 44.36 -9.27 10.13
CA ARG A 640 43.47 -8.31 9.43
C ARG A 640 42.62 -9.02 8.36
N THR A 641 41.32 -9.18 8.62
CA THR A 641 40.28 -9.68 7.70
C THR A 641 39.01 -8.82 7.87
N THR A 642 38.01 -8.97 7.00
CA THR A 642 36.74 -8.22 7.15
C THR A 642 36.10 -8.44 8.54
N ASP A 643 36.13 -9.67 9.06
CA ASP A 643 35.65 -10.01 10.42
C ASP A 643 36.41 -9.30 11.56
N SER A 644 37.60 -8.74 11.32
CA SER A 644 38.37 -7.99 12.32
C SER A 644 38.20 -6.47 12.25
N GLN A 645 37.37 -5.96 11.34
CA GLN A 645 36.90 -4.57 11.38
C GLN A 645 36.16 -4.31 12.70
N VAL A 646 36.49 -3.21 13.38
CA VAL A 646 35.85 -2.84 14.65
C VAL A 646 34.58 -2.05 14.40
N HIS A 647 33.55 -2.29 15.21
CA HIS A 647 32.32 -1.52 15.23
C HIS A 647 32.01 -1.11 16.68
N VAL A 648 31.15 -0.10 16.91
CA VAL A 648 30.69 0.14 18.31
C VAL A 648 29.64 -0.91 18.69
N LEU A 649 28.59 -1.03 17.88
CA LEU A 649 27.51 -2.02 18.04
C LEU A 649 27.35 -2.85 16.75
N TRP A 650 27.29 -4.17 16.86
CA TRP A 650 27.12 -5.08 15.70
C TRP A 650 26.00 -6.09 15.94
N VAL A 651 24.88 -5.97 15.24
CA VAL A 651 23.78 -6.94 15.23
C VAL A 651 24.02 -7.89 14.06
N THR A 652 24.30 -9.16 14.33
CA THR A 652 24.84 -10.06 13.28
C THR A 652 24.40 -11.51 13.46
N GLY A 653 23.58 -11.97 12.53
CA GLY A 653 23.05 -13.34 12.45
C GLY A 653 23.78 -14.23 11.45
N LYS A 654 23.05 -15.18 10.86
CA LYS A 654 23.49 -15.99 9.70
C LYS A 654 22.39 -16.00 8.63
N PRO A 655 22.70 -16.25 7.34
CA PRO A 655 21.68 -16.26 6.27
C PRO A 655 20.50 -17.20 6.54
N ASN A 656 20.77 -18.36 7.15
CA ASN A 656 19.77 -19.37 7.53
C ASN A 656 19.24 -19.21 8.98
N LYS A 657 19.76 -18.25 9.75
CA LYS A 657 19.39 -17.99 11.15
C LYS A 657 19.58 -16.49 11.47
N PRO A 658 18.72 -15.60 10.95
CA PRO A 658 18.82 -14.16 11.21
C PRO A 658 18.57 -13.84 12.70
N VAL A 659 19.21 -12.79 13.21
CA VAL A 659 18.99 -12.28 14.57
C VAL A 659 17.73 -11.42 14.59
N GLN A 660 16.78 -11.75 15.46
CA GLN A 660 15.43 -11.17 15.40
C GLN A 660 15.09 -10.28 16.59
N ARG A 661 14.27 -9.24 16.35
CA ARG A 661 13.67 -8.39 17.40
C ARG A 661 14.72 -7.77 18.34
N VAL A 662 15.74 -7.14 17.77
CA VAL A 662 16.73 -6.33 18.50
C VAL A 662 16.31 -4.86 18.47
N GLU A 663 16.43 -4.15 19.59
CA GLU A 663 16.17 -2.70 19.67
C GLU A 663 17.32 -1.96 20.35
N ILE A 664 17.88 -0.94 19.69
CA ILE A 664 18.92 -0.05 20.23
C ILE A 664 18.26 1.33 20.42
N ARG A 665 18.20 1.84 21.66
CA ARG A 665 17.36 3.01 21.97
C ARG A 665 17.96 4.05 22.92
N GLY A 666 17.90 5.32 22.52
CA GLY A 666 18.21 6.49 23.35
C GLY A 666 19.70 6.76 23.61
N LEU A 667 20.58 5.89 23.12
CA LEU A 667 22.03 5.95 23.37
C LEU A 667 22.70 7.01 22.51
N THR A 668 23.84 7.50 23.00
CA THR A 668 24.88 8.09 22.14
C THR A 668 25.92 7.01 21.82
N VAL A 669 26.36 6.93 20.57
CA VAL A 669 27.29 5.92 20.04
C VAL A 669 28.45 6.65 19.34
N ASP A 670 29.63 6.65 19.96
CA ASP A 670 30.80 7.41 19.51
C ASP A 670 31.89 6.47 19.00
N ALA A 671 32.08 6.46 17.68
CA ALA A 671 33.02 5.57 17.01
C ALA A 671 34.48 6.08 17.02
N ASN A 672 34.73 7.28 17.56
CA ASN A 672 36.07 7.77 17.90
C ASN A 672 37.10 7.68 16.76
N ILE A 673 36.68 7.90 15.49
CA ILE A 673 37.48 7.67 14.27
C ILE A 673 38.88 8.30 14.31
N TYR A 674 39.01 9.53 14.82
CA TYR A 674 40.27 10.29 14.85
C TYR A 674 41.29 9.82 15.89
N ARG A 675 41.04 8.68 16.54
CA ARG A 675 41.90 8.07 17.57
C ARG A 675 42.13 6.58 17.33
N GLN A 676 42.01 6.12 16.09
CA GLN A 676 42.27 4.73 15.71
C GLN A 676 43.57 4.63 14.89
N ASP A 677 44.46 3.70 15.27
CA ASP A 677 45.82 3.53 14.73
C ASP A 677 45.87 2.88 13.32
N ASP A 678 45.14 3.50 12.39
CA ASP A 678 45.11 3.23 10.96
C ASP A 678 44.54 1.87 10.48
N TYR A 679 43.71 2.00 9.44
CA TYR A 679 43.17 0.95 8.59
C TYR A 679 42.25 -0.11 9.24
N TYR A 680 41.20 0.34 9.96
CA TYR A 680 39.93 -0.41 10.09
C TYR A 680 38.67 0.43 10.40
N ASN A 681 38.54 1.61 9.77
CA ASN A 681 37.26 2.21 9.34
C ASN A 681 36.02 1.90 10.24
N PRO A 682 35.99 2.35 11.51
CA PRO A 682 34.95 1.97 12.46
C PRO A 682 33.53 2.34 12.01
N ARG A 683 32.69 1.34 11.78
CA ARG A 683 31.24 1.53 11.59
C ARG A 683 30.58 1.67 12.97
N ALA A 684 29.69 2.64 13.18
CA ALA A 684 29.13 2.87 14.52
C ALA A 684 28.06 1.84 14.90
N ILE A 685 27.07 1.62 14.03
CA ILE A 685 26.06 0.56 14.17
C ILE A 685 25.97 -0.23 12.87
N VAL A 686 26.14 -1.55 12.94
CA VAL A 686 26.02 -2.47 11.79
C VAL A 686 24.91 -3.50 12.07
N VAL A 687 24.07 -3.77 11.07
CA VAL A 687 22.98 -4.76 11.15
C VAL A 687 23.01 -5.69 9.94
N GLU A 688 23.55 -6.90 10.12
CA GLU A 688 23.64 -7.96 9.10
C GLU A 688 22.79 -9.17 9.47
N HIS A 689 22.03 -9.70 8.50
CA HIS A 689 21.05 -10.75 8.72
C HIS A 689 20.14 -10.46 9.93
N GLY A 690 19.77 -9.19 10.12
CA GLY A 690 18.85 -8.74 11.16
C GLY A 690 17.40 -8.82 10.68
N HIS A 691 16.47 -9.24 11.53
CA HIS A 691 15.03 -9.19 11.23
C HIS A 691 14.26 -8.43 12.32
N LEU A 692 13.41 -7.48 11.93
CA LEU A 692 12.66 -6.61 12.86
C LEU A 692 13.59 -5.81 13.81
N VAL A 693 14.77 -5.41 13.32
CA VAL A 693 15.74 -4.61 14.10
C VAL A 693 15.31 -3.14 14.13
N LYS A 694 15.40 -2.52 15.30
CA LYS A 694 14.97 -1.13 15.54
C LYS A 694 16.12 -0.31 16.11
N VAL A 695 16.41 0.85 15.52
CA VAL A 695 17.34 1.84 16.07
C VAL A 695 16.56 3.14 16.25
N ARG A 696 16.48 3.64 17.49
CA ARG A 696 15.52 4.70 17.85
C ARG A 696 16.08 5.72 18.81
N ASP A 697 15.85 7.00 18.53
CA ASP A 697 16.25 8.10 19.42
C ASP A 697 17.79 8.09 19.69
N VAL A 698 18.60 7.62 18.72
CA VAL A 698 20.06 7.38 18.88
C VAL A 698 20.88 8.48 18.19
N THR A 699 21.89 9.00 18.88
CA THR A 699 22.89 9.92 18.32
C THR A 699 24.19 9.17 18.02
N ILE A 700 24.70 9.28 16.80
CA ILE A 700 25.94 8.64 16.35
C ILE A 700 26.98 9.73 16.07
N LEU A 701 28.18 9.57 16.63
CA LEU A 701 29.25 10.55 16.56
C LEU A 701 30.52 9.92 15.97
N ARG A 702 31.19 10.66 15.09
CA ARG A 702 32.56 10.40 14.63
C ARG A 702 32.84 8.98 14.09
N PRO A 703 32.01 8.43 13.19
CA PRO A 703 32.25 7.13 12.56
C PRO A 703 33.01 7.23 11.24
N PHE A 704 33.38 6.07 10.68
CA PHE A 704 33.63 5.95 9.25
C PHE A 704 32.29 5.85 8.49
N VAL A 705 31.50 4.81 8.79
CA VAL A 705 30.07 4.69 8.40
C VAL A 705 29.19 4.74 9.66
N GLY A 706 28.16 5.59 9.69
CA GLY A 706 27.35 5.79 10.89
C GLY A 706 26.43 4.63 11.25
N LEU A 707 25.38 4.42 10.48
CA LEU A 707 24.43 3.33 10.71
C LEU A 707 24.16 2.59 9.40
N ASP A 708 24.58 1.34 9.39
CA ASP A 708 24.54 0.42 8.26
C ASP A 708 23.50 -0.70 8.49
N ILE A 709 22.56 -0.82 7.56
CA ILE A 709 21.65 -1.96 7.45
C ILE A 709 22.10 -2.84 6.27
N GLY A 710 23.14 -3.64 6.52
CA GLY A 710 23.81 -4.47 5.52
C GLY A 710 23.16 -5.84 5.24
N ALA A 711 23.92 -6.69 4.56
CA ALA A 711 23.54 -7.95 3.93
C ALA A 711 22.36 -8.72 4.57
N GLY A 712 21.25 -8.82 3.82
CA GLY A 712 20.13 -9.72 4.16
C GLY A 712 19.30 -9.30 5.36
N SER A 713 19.44 -8.05 5.80
CA SER A 713 18.60 -7.50 6.86
C SER A 713 17.20 -7.14 6.36
N SER A 714 16.19 -7.30 7.21
CA SER A 714 14.78 -7.20 6.82
C SER A 714 13.88 -6.58 7.89
N ASP A 715 12.87 -5.83 7.43
CA ASP A 715 11.86 -5.17 8.28
C ASP A 715 12.44 -4.17 9.31
N CYS A 716 13.64 -3.63 9.05
CA CYS A 716 14.34 -2.73 9.95
C CYS A 716 13.74 -1.31 9.97
N GLU A 717 13.73 -0.69 11.15
CA GLU A 717 13.28 0.69 11.35
C GLU A 717 14.37 1.51 12.07
N VAL A 718 14.83 2.57 11.43
CA VAL A 718 15.66 3.64 12.01
C VAL A 718 14.78 4.87 12.18
N ARG A 719 14.70 5.44 13.38
CA ARG A 719 13.80 6.58 13.67
C ARG A 719 14.35 7.56 14.70
N GLY A 720 14.25 8.87 14.44
CA GLY A 720 14.72 9.88 15.39
C GLY A 720 16.24 9.82 15.61
N CYS A 721 16.98 9.32 14.62
CA CYS A 721 18.42 9.07 14.72
C CYS A 721 19.22 10.19 14.07
N VAL A 722 20.33 10.57 14.70
CA VAL A 722 21.25 11.60 14.21
C VAL A 722 22.62 10.99 13.95
N VAL A 723 23.28 11.35 12.85
CA VAL A 723 24.69 11.01 12.58
C VAL A 723 25.48 12.29 12.37
N GLU A 724 26.61 12.44 13.08
CA GLU A 724 27.47 13.62 13.01
C GLU A 724 28.96 13.29 12.80
N ASP A 725 29.64 14.14 12.01
CA ASP A 725 31.09 14.13 11.73
C ASP A 725 31.67 12.78 11.26
N TRP A 726 31.03 12.17 10.26
CA TRP A 726 31.49 10.93 9.60
C TRP A 726 32.51 11.19 8.47
N LEU A 727 33.16 10.13 7.98
CA LEU A 727 34.17 10.21 6.90
C LEU A 727 33.71 9.59 5.56
N GLU A 728 33.07 8.42 5.60
CA GLU A 728 32.52 7.74 4.42
C GLU A 728 31.02 8.05 4.33
N ASP A 729 30.15 7.18 4.85
CA ASP A 729 28.68 7.33 4.75
C ASP A 729 27.97 7.60 6.10
N GLY A 730 26.97 8.48 6.08
CA GLY A 730 26.19 8.83 7.28
C GLY A 730 25.28 7.67 7.71
N PHE A 731 24.34 7.33 6.84
CA PHE A 731 23.51 6.14 6.91
C PHE A 731 23.77 5.28 5.67
N ASP A 732 23.70 3.96 5.81
CA ASP A 732 23.96 2.98 4.76
C ASP A 732 22.86 1.91 4.78
N ALA A 733 22.53 1.40 3.60
CA ALA A 733 21.74 0.19 3.41
C ALA A 733 22.28 -0.51 2.16
N SER A 734 22.86 -1.68 2.35
CA SER A 734 23.47 -2.48 1.28
C SER A 734 23.00 -3.94 1.35
N GLY A 735 23.03 -4.64 0.23
CA GLY A 735 22.97 -6.10 0.19
C GLY A 735 24.35 -6.76 0.18
N ASP A 736 25.43 -5.97 0.04
CA ASP A 736 26.83 -6.38 -0.05
C ASP A 736 27.13 -7.31 -1.25
N ALA A 737 26.38 -7.15 -2.33
CA ALA A 737 26.51 -7.97 -3.54
C ALA A 737 27.92 -7.88 -4.15
N ASP A 738 28.57 -6.71 -4.09
CA ASP A 738 29.97 -6.53 -4.49
C ASP A 738 30.94 -7.43 -3.69
N LYS A 739 30.70 -7.63 -2.39
CA LYS A 739 31.47 -8.53 -1.51
C LYS A 739 31.10 -10.01 -1.72
N GLY A 740 30.25 -10.31 -2.71
CA GLY A 740 29.82 -11.66 -3.09
C GLY A 740 28.54 -12.12 -2.38
N SER A 741 27.85 -11.24 -1.64
CA SER A 741 26.65 -11.58 -0.89
C SER A 741 25.47 -11.92 -1.81
N GLY A 742 24.93 -13.14 -1.66
CA GLY A 742 23.65 -13.56 -2.25
C GLY A 742 22.40 -12.98 -1.58
N ALA A 743 22.56 -12.08 -0.61
CA ALA A 743 21.48 -11.65 0.26
C ALA A 743 20.68 -10.48 -0.33
N ILE A 744 19.43 -10.32 0.13
CA ILE A 744 18.56 -9.20 -0.23
C ILE A 744 18.18 -8.47 1.04
N THR A 745 18.63 -7.22 1.16
CA THR A 745 18.23 -6.32 2.25
C THR A 745 16.89 -5.65 1.88
N THR A 746 15.88 -5.69 2.76
CA THR A 746 14.49 -5.41 2.32
C THR A 746 13.52 -4.85 3.37
N ASN A 747 12.58 -4.00 2.92
CA ASN A 747 11.55 -3.34 3.75
C ASN A 747 12.16 -2.45 4.86
N ILE A 748 13.14 -1.62 4.47
CA ILE A 748 13.91 -0.76 5.36
C ILE A 748 13.26 0.62 5.46
N ARG A 749 13.19 1.19 6.68
CA ARG A 749 12.60 2.52 6.88
C ARG A 749 13.50 3.42 7.72
N PHE A 750 13.89 4.56 7.14
CA PHE A 750 14.45 5.72 7.84
C PHE A 750 13.33 6.75 7.98
N ILE A 751 13.05 7.19 9.21
CA ILE A 751 11.91 8.08 9.53
C ILE A 751 12.39 9.15 10.49
N ASP A 752 12.34 10.43 10.11
CA ASP A 752 12.76 11.55 10.97
C ASP A 752 14.22 11.35 11.46
N CYS A 753 15.13 11.15 10.50
CA CYS A 753 16.57 10.96 10.76
C CYS A 753 17.41 12.08 10.13
N HIS A 754 18.52 12.44 10.75
CA HIS A 754 19.31 13.61 10.36
C HIS A 754 20.81 13.29 10.25
N ALA A 755 21.38 13.44 9.07
CA ALA A 755 22.82 13.35 8.84
C ALA A 755 23.37 14.78 8.73
N ARG A 756 24.19 15.22 9.68
CA ARG A 756 24.62 16.63 9.75
C ARG A 756 26.07 16.86 10.19
N ASN A 757 26.60 18.04 9.86
CA ASN A 757 27.89 18.53 10.35
C ASN A 757 29.06 17.56 10.07
N ALA A 758 29.30 17.23 8.80
CA ALA A 758 30.41 16.37 8.38
C ALA A 758 31.40 17.13 7.46
N PRO A 759 32.23 18.03 8.03
CA PRO A 759 33.16 18.86 7.25
C PRO A 759 34.29 18.06 6.58
N LYS A 760 34.51 16.81 6.98
CA LYS A 760 35.55 15.92 6.44
C LYS A 760 35.02 14.76 5.59
N SER A 761 33.70 14.48 5.58
CA SER A 761 33.12 13.39 4.78
C SER A 761 33.37 13.60 3.29
N THR A 762 33.64 12.52 2.55
CA THR A 762 33.72 12.52 1.08
C THR A 762 32.86 11.45 0.41
N GLY A 763 32.15 10.63 1.19
CA GLY A 763 31.08 9.73 0.75
C GLY A 763 29.73 10.44 0.75
N ASN A 764 28.68 9.77 1.20
CA ASN A 764 27.30 10.25 1.18
C ASN A 764 26.77 10.54 2.60
N ALA A 765 25.59 11.17 2.68
CA ALA A 765 24.81 11.18 3.90
C ALA A 765 23.88 9.95 4.00
N TRP A 766 23.49 9.40 2.85
CA TRP A 766 22.81 8.12 2.64
C TRP A 766 23.39 7.40 1.42
N GLU A 767 23.94 6.20 1.59
CA GLU A 767 24.15 5.24 0.50
C GLU A 767 22.99 4.22 0.51
N ILE A 768 22.51 3.81 -0.67
CA ILE A 768 21.44 2.81 -0.86
C ILE A 768 21.80 1.96 -2.07
N GLU A 769 22.20 0.70 -1.85
CA GLU A 769 22.83 -0.07 -2.92
C GLU A 769 22.71 -1.61 -2.88
N ASP A 770 23.31 -2.24 -3.91
CA ASP A 770 23.72 -3.64 -3.98
C ASP A 770 22.67 -4.68 -3.56
N GLY A 771 21.43 -4.46 -4.01
CA GLY A 771 20.33 -5.41 -3.88
C GLY A 771 19.21 -4.95 -2.95
N VAL A 772 19.30 -3.75 -2.35
CA VAL A 772 18.27 -3.20 -1.44
C VAL A 772 16.89 -3.04 -2.09
N ARG A 773 15.84 -3.47 -1.38
CA ARG A 773 14.45 -3.43 -1.88
C ARG A 773 13.47 -2.78 -0.91
N HIS A 774 12.47 -2.07 -1.44
CA HIS A 774 11.37 -1.51 -0.65
C HIS A 774 11.84 -0.60 0.49
N ILE A 775 12.78 0.30 0.19
CA ILE A 775 13.36 1.23 1.16
C ILE A 775 12.66 2.58 1.12
N ARG A 776 12.35 3.13 2.30
CA ARG A 776 11.69 4.42 2.45
C ARG A 776 12.48 5.32 3.38
N VAL A 777 12.82 6.51 2.91
CA VAL A 777 13.43 7.60 3.68
C VAL A 777 12.39 8.71 3.76
N VAL A 778 11.91 9.00 4.98
CA VAL A 778 10.70 9.79 5.21
C VAL A 778 10.99 10.90 6.23
N ASP A 779 10.78 12.16 5.81
CA ASP A 779 10.96 13.38 6.61
C ASP A 779 12.39 13.62 7.14
N CYS A 780 13.36 12.83 6.66
CA CYS A 780 14.78 12.93 7.00
C CYS A 780 15.45 14.19 6.41
N SER A 781 16.63 14.55 6.94
CA SER A 781 17.42 15.66 6.40
C SER A 781 18.93 15.43 6.34
N VAL A 782 19.56 16.11 5.37
CA VAL A 782 21.02 16.24 5.25
C VAL A 782 21.38 17.71 5.42
N THR A 783 22.34 18.03 6.29
CA THR A 783 22.69 19.44 6.58
C THR A 783 24.18 19.65 6.86
N ASN A 784 24.82 20.58 6.16
CA ASN A 784 26.23 20.96 6.40
C ASN A 784 27.21 19.78 6.16
N VAL A 785 27.28 19.35 4.89
CA VAL A 785 28.18 18.30 4.39
C VAL A 785 28.97 18.89 3.21
N PRO A 786 29.97 19.77 3.45
CA PRO A 786 30.57 20.62 2.43
C PRO A 786 31.51 19.92 1.44
N ARG A 787 31.65 18.58 1.50
CA ARG A 787 32.58 17.79 0.68
C ARG A 787 31.97 16.46 0.17
N GLY A 788 31.10 15.84 0.96
CA GLY A 788 30.34 14.64 0.58
C GLY A 788 29.04 14.95 -0.16
N ASN A 789 28.47 13.93 -0.80
CA ASN A 789 27.15 13.97 -1.43
C ASN A 789 26.03 13.80 -0.39
N ALA A 790 24.76 13.97 -0.78
CA ALA A 790 23.63 13.66 0.10
C ALA A 790 23.12 12.21 -0.07
N PHE A 791 22.63 11.82 -1.26
CA PHE A 791 22.13 10.46 -1.54
C PHE A 791 22.85 9.79 -2.71
N GLY A 792 23.44 8.63 -2.48
CA GLY A 792 23.93 7.69 -3.50
C GLY A 792 22.94 6.53 -3.70
N LEU A 793 22.38 6.40 -4.91
CA LEU A 793 21.36 5.41 -5.26
C LEU A 793 21.87 4.50 -6.40
N ARG A 794 22.70 3.50 -6.09
CA ARG A 794 23.53 2.80 -7.08
C ARG A 794 23.58 1.28 -6.87
N ASN A 795 24.21 0.55 -7.79
CA ASN A 795 24.89 -0.70 -7.43
C ASN A 795 26.34 -0.64 -7.97
N HIS A 796 27.27 -1.30 -7.29
CA HIS A 796 28.70 -1.32 -7.61
C HIS A 796 29.04 -1.83 -9.02
N TRP A 797 30.25 -1.52 -9.48
CA TRP A 797 30.79 -1.92 -10.79
C TRP A 797 31.52 -3.27 -10.71
N LYS A 798 30.80 -4.27 -10.20
CA LYS A 798 31.29 -5.63 -9.92
C LYS A 798 30.13 -6.62 -10.09
N ASP A 799 30.42 -7.82 -10.56
CA ASP A 799 29.42 -8.90 -10.65
C ASP A 799 29.12 -9.46 -9.26
N GLY A 800 28.02 -9.02 -8.67
CA GLY A 800 27.44 -9.67 -7.51
C GLY A 800 26.40 -10.71 -7.94
N PRO A 801 25.99 -11.62 -7.04
CA PRO A 801 24.94 -12.58 -7.36
C PRO A 801 23.54 -11.91 -7.49
N VAL A 802 23.30 -10.73 -6.91
CA VAL A 802 21.96 -10.10 -6.79
C VAL A 802 21.95 -8.56 -7.02
N ASP A 803 22.43 -8.11 -8.17
CA ASP A 803 22.65 -6.68 -8.48
C ASP A 803 21.38 -5.86 -8.83
N ILE A 804 20.23 -6.12 -8.19
CA ILE A 804 18.99 -5.37 -8.45
C ILE A 804 18.38 -4.78 -7.18
N SER A 805 18.69 -3.50 -6.97
CA SER A 805 18.01 -2.61 -6.03
C SER A 805 16.70 -2.07 -6.61
N ARG A 806 15.63 -1.94 -5.82
CA ARG A 806 14.31 -1.50 -6.31
C ARG A 806 13.34 -0.91 -5.28
N ASP A 807 12.38 -0.11 -5.74
CA ASP A 807 11.36 0.55 -4.91
C ASP A 807 12.02 1.39 -3.80
N ILE A 808 12.79 2.39 -4.25
CA ILE A 808 13.52 3.34 -3.42
C ILE A 808 12.70 4.62 -3.36
N GLN A 809 12.26 5.04 -2.18
CA GLN A 809 11.38 6.20 -2.00
C GLN A 809 11.98 7.22 -1.04
N LEU A 810 12.25 8.44 -1.52
CA LEU A 810 12.57 9.61 -0.70
C LEU A 810 11.31 10.48 -0.59
N ARG A 811 10.87 10.81 0.63
CA ARG A 811 9.63 11.56 0.90
C ARG A 811 9.87 12.68 1.91
N GLY A 812 9.52 13.93 1.58
CA GLY A 812 9.68 15.08 2.49
C GLY A 812 11.13 15.43 2.85
N VAL A 813 12.11 14.86 2.12
CA VAL A 813 13.53 14.94 2.46
C VAL A 813 14.08 16.34 2.20
N ARG A 814 14.82 16.90 3.17
CA ARG A 814 15.46 18.22 3.07
C ARG A 814 16.99 18.09 3.00
N ILE A 815 17.59 18.61 1.94
CA ILE A 815 19.04 18.58 1.69
C ILE A 815 19.56 20.02 1.65
N GLU A 816 20.48 20.39 2.55
CA GLU A 816 20.95 21.78 2.70
C GLU A 816 22.45 21.85 2.98
N LYS A 817 23.14 22.82 2.35
CA LYS A 817 24.61 23.02 2.50
C LYS A 817 25.42 21.73 2.26
N VAL A 818 25.09 21.04 1.17
CA VAL A 818 25.87 19.91 0.63
C VAL A 818 26.81 20.45 -0.45
N GLY A 819 28.10 20.14 -0.34
CA GLY A 819 29.16 20.65 -1.21
C GLY A 819 29.90 19.58 -2.02
N GLY A 820 29.59 18.29 -1.82
CA GLY A 820 29.90 17.25 -2.81
C GLY A 820 29.11 17.47 -4.10
N LYS A 821 29.50 16.76 -5.16
CA LYS A 821 29.06 17.05 -6.53
C LYS A 821 27.54 16.97 -6.73
N TYR A 822 26.87 16.05 -6.05
CA TYR A 822 25.43 15.83 -6.20
C TYR A 822 24.72 15.75 -4.84
N GLY A 823 23.56 16.42 -4.76
CA GLY A 823 22.62 16.21 -3.65
C GLY A 823 21.95 14.83 -3.74
N ILE A 824 21.63 14.36 -4.94
CA ILE A 824 21.12 13.00 -5.18
C ILE A 824 21.75 12.50 -6.48
N TYR A 825 22.33 11.30 -6.49
CA TYR A 825 22.75 10.66 -7.73
C TYR A 825 22.40 9.18 -7.83
N SER A 826 22.24 8.71 -9.07
CA SER A 826 22.31 7.30 -9.42
C SER A 826 23.43 7.09 -10.44
N HIS A 827 24.33 6.15 -10.14
CA HIS A 827 25.47 5.82 -11.00
C HIS A 827 25.83 4.34 -10.87
N SER A 828 25.02 3.49 -11.51
CA SER A 828 25.22 2.04 -11.51
C SER A 828 25.93 1.57 -12.78
N ALA A 829 26.56 0.39 -12.72
CA ALA A 829 27.37 -0.16 -13.79
C ALA A 829 26.55 -0.46 -15.06
N PRO A 830 27.15 -0.39 -16.28
CA PRO A 830 26.41 -0.53 -17.52
C PRO A 830 26.05 -1.99 -17.84
N ARG A 831 24.90 -2.20 -18.50
CA ARG A 831 24.27 -3.52 -18.71
C ARG A 831 24.90 -4.39 -19.80
N ASP A 832 25.76 -3.83 -20.63
CA ASP A 832 26.61 -4.55 -21.58
C ASP A 832 27.68 -5.38 -20.85
N ARG A 833 28.28 -4.80 -19.81
CA ARG A 833 29.28 -5.46 -18.95
C ARG A 833 28.67 -6.19 -17.75
N PHE A 834 27.60 -5.66 -17.17
CA PHE A 834 26.95 -6.20 -15.98
C PHE A 834 25.43 -6.40 -16.21
N PRO A 835 24.99 -7.45 -16.94
CA PRO A 835 23.61 -7.56 -17.43
C PRO A 835 22.52 -7.60 -16.35
N ARG A 836 22.87 -8.02 -15.12
CA ARG A 836 21.96 -8.03 -13.96
C ARG A 836 21.83 -6.66 -13.28
N ASN A 837 22.83 -5.78 -13.40
CA ASN A 837 22.91 -4.55 -12.63
C ASN A 837 21.77 -3.58 -13.02
N ARG A 838 20.85 -3.28 -12.10
CA ARG A 838 19.74 -2.34 -12.30
C ARG A 838 19.33 -1.64 -11.01
N VAL A 839 18.86 -0.39 -11.14
CA VAL A 839 18.14 0.33 -10.07
C VAL A 839 16.73 0.64 -10.57
N LEU A 840 15.71 0.11 -9.91
CA LEU A 840 14.32 0.17 -10.39
C LEU A 840 13.41 1.01 -9.50
N ASP A 841 12.50 1.77 -10.11
CA ASP A 841 11.34 2.40 -9.47
C ASP A 841 11.71 3.38 -8.34
N VAL A 842 12.70 4.24 -8.62
CA VAL A 842 13.09 5.36 -7.76
C VAL A 842 11.97 6.40 -7.74
N SER A 843 11.57 6.87 -6.57
CA SER A 843 10.53 7.88 -6.41
C SER A 843 10.95 8.97 -5.43
N LEU A 844 10.98 10.21 -5.90
CA LEU A 844 11.20 11.41 -5.10
C LEU A 844 9.85 12.13 -4.94
N TYR A 845 9.40 12.30 -3.70
CA TYR A 845 8.17 13.00 -3.35
C TYR A 845 8.50 14.19 -2.43
N ASP A 846 8.16 15.40 -2.86
CA ASP A 846 8.28 16.63 -2.06
C ASP A 846 9.68 16.85 -1.44
N VAL A 847 10.72 16.56 -2.22
CA VAL A 847 12.13 16.69 -1.78
C VAL A 847 12.63 18.12 -2.04
N ARG A 848 13.36 18.69 -1.07
CA ARG A 848 14.08 19.96 -1.21
C ARG A 848 15.57 19.68 -1.41
N CYS A 849 16.08 19.85 -2.62
CA CYS A 849 17.46 19.55 -3.00
C CYS A 849 18.05 20.65 -3.91
N PRO A 850 18.56 21.77 -3.37
CA PRO A 850 19.14 22.86 -4.17
C PRO A 850 20.48 22.48 -4.81
N ALA A 851 21.16 21.45 -4.30
CA ALA A 851 22.34 20.86 -4.95
C ALA A 851 21.95 20.07 -6.21
N PRO A 852 22.85 19.89 -7.20
CA PRO A 852 22.54 19.18 -8.45
C PRO A 852 22.10 17.72 -8.22
N VAL A 853 21.28 17.21 -9.14
CA VAL A 853 20.76 15.84 -9.14
C VAL A 853 21.18 15.14 -10.43
N MET A 854 21.67 13.89 -10.36
CA MET A 854 22.07 13.11 -11.55
C MET A 854 21.42 11.74 -11.58
N LEU A 855 20.74 11.39 -12.67
CA LEU A 855 20.10 10.09 -12.86
C LEU A 855 20.66 9.41 -14.11
N ALA A 856 21.48 8.38 -13.90
CA ALA A 856 22.29 7.73 -14.94
C ALA A 856 22.48 6.22 -14.68
N GLY A 857 22.88 5.49 -15.72
CA GLY A 857 23.02 4.03 -15.68
C GLY A 857 21.69 3.28 -15.90
N PRO A 858 21.64 1.96 -15.65
CA PRO A 858 20.51 1.08 -16.00
C PRO A 858 19.27 1.23 -15.10
N LEU A 859 18.64 2.39 -15.18
CA LEU A 859 17.44 2.75 -14.42
C LEU A 859 16.16 2.05 -14.95
N GLY A 860 15.16 1.92 -14.08
CA GLY A 860 13.83 1.38 -14.36
C GLY A 860 12.81 2.48 -14.67
N SER A 861 11.83 2.67 -13.79
CA SER A 861 11.12 3.96 -13.73
C SER A 861 11.78 4.91 -12.72
N VAL A 862 11.73 6.21 -13.01
CA VAL A 862 11.99 7.27 -12.02
C VAL A 862 10.82 8.25 -12.02
N ARG A 863 10.32 8.57 -10.82
CA ARG A 863 9.29 9.59 -10.62
C ARG A 863 9.82 10.69 -9.71
N VAL A 864 9.63 11.93 -10.12
CA VAL A 864 9.82 13.13 -9.31
C VAL A 864 8.47 13.83 -9.23
N VAL A 865 7.93 14.02 -8.03
CA VAL A 865 6.60 14.58 -7.80
C VAL A 865 6.66 15.60 -6.67
N GLY A 866 6.29 16.85 -6.96
CA GLY A 866 6.44 17.95 -6.00
C GLY A 866 7.91 18.35 -5.78
N GLY A 867 8.15 19.22 -4.80
CA GLY A 867 9.50 19.59 -4.35
C GLY A 867 10.22 20.67 -5.17
N HIS A 868 11.45 20.98 -4.73
CA HIS A 868 12.32 22.01 -5.30
C HIS A 868 13.74 21.45 -5.50
N TYR A 869 14.28 21.56 -6.72
CA TYR A 869 15.55 20.95 -7.11
C TYR A 869 16.53 21.97 -7.73
N GLY A 870 17.82 21.67 -7.64
CA GLY A 870 18.87 22.34 -8.41
C GLY A 870 18.82 21.97 -9.90
N VAL A 871 19.98 21.80 -10.53
CA VAL A 871 20.08 21.27 -11.89
C VAL A 871 19.82 19.76 -11.88
N ILE A 872 18.95 19.27 -12.76
CA ILE A 872 18.69 17.83 -12.93
C ILE A 872 19.36 17.34 -14.23
N HIS A 873 20.30 16.42 -14.12
CA HIS A 873 21.00 15.77 -15.22
C HIS A 873 20.45 14.36 -15.44
N LEU A 874 19.86 14.09 -16.60
CA LEU A 874 19.26 12.82 -16.98
C LEU A 874 20.06 12.19 -18.13
N GLY A 875 20.65 11.02 -17.90
CA GLY A 875 21.44 10.29 -18.90
C GLY A 875 22.84 10.85 -19.16
N TRP A 876 23.45 11.49 -18.16
CA TRP A 876 24.83 11.97 -18.18
C TRP A 876 25.65 11.25 -17.10
N GLY A 877 26.91 10.90 -17.38
CA GLY A 877 27.77 10.19 -16.44
C GLY A 877 28.23 11.04 -15.25
N TYR A 878 28.87 10.42 -14.24
CA TYR A 878 29.31 11.14 -13.03
C TYR A 878 30.36 12.23 -13.35
N GLY A 879 31.31 11.96 -14.25
CA GLY A 879 32.40 12.87 -14.61
C GLY A 879 33.47 12.98 -13.53
N SER A 880 34.38 13.95 -13.64
CA SER A 880 35.36 14.20 -12.57
C SER A 880 34.68 14.69 -11.29
N LYS A 881 35.18 14.26 -10.12
CA LYS A 881 34.81 14.83 -8.81
C LYS A 881 35.20 16.32 -8.68
N SER A 882 36.18 16.80 -9.45
CA SER A 882 36.64 18.21 -9.45
C SER A 882 35.88 19.14 -10.39
N SER A 883 35.00 18.63 -11.26
CA SER A 883 34.20 19.44 -12.18
C SER A 883 32.76 19.54 -11.68
N PRO A 884 32.12 20.73 -11.69
CA PRO A 884 30.69 20.86 -11.42
C PRO A 884 29.82 20.31 -12.57
N GLU A 885 30.33 20.34 -13.81
CA GLU A 885 29.65 19.79 -14.98
C GLU A 885 29.61 18.25 -14.93
N PRO A 886 28.54 17.60 -15.45
CA PRO A 886 28.45 16.15 -15.49
C PRO A 886 29.50 15.55 -16.45
N GLY A 887 29.67 14.24 -16.38
CA GLY A 887 30.42 13.48 -17.37
C GLY A 887 29.70 13.38 -18.71
N GLY A 888 30.33 12.70 -19.68
CA GLY A 888 29.75 12.50 -21.01
C GLY A 888 28.43 11.71 -21.02
N PRO A 889 27.74 11.67 -22.17
CA PRO A 889 26.48 10.93 -22.34
C PRO A 889 26.54 9.48 -21.85
N LEU A 890 25.59 9.08 -21.00
CA LEU A 890 25.40 7.72 -20.51
C LEU A 890 23.93 7.31 -20.70
N PRO A 891 23.56 6.69 -21.84
CA PRO A 891 22.16 6.53 -22.26
C PRO A 891 21.28 5.71 -21.30
N LEU A 892 20.02 6.13 -21.16
CA LEU A 892 19.02 5.56 -20.25
C LEU A 892 18.14 4.48 -20.91
N SER A 893 18.75 3.37 -21.34
CA SER A 893 18.05 2.26 -22.00
C SER A 893 16.97 1.62 -21.12
N ASP A 894 15.81 1.34 -21.71
CA ASP A 894 14.56 0.87 -21.06
C ASP A 894 14.00 1.78 -19.95
N THR A 895 14.55 2.99 -19.77
CA THR A 895 14.18 3.88 -18.65
C THR A 895 12.98 4.76 -18.99
N ARG A 896 12.10 4.99 -17.99
CA ARG A 896 11.02 5.99 -18.06
C ARG A 896 11.16 6.99 -16.93
N ILE A 897 11.39 8.27 -17.24
CA ILE A 897 11.48 9.35 -16.25
C ILE A 897 10.28 10.28 -16.37
N SER A 898 9.61 10.52 -15.25
CA SER A 898 8.53 11.50 -15.11
C SER A 898 8.90 12.53 -14.05
N VAL A 899 8.90 13.81 -14.43
CA VAL A 899 9.02 14.95 -13.50
C VAL A 899 7.70 15.70 -13.52
N ARG A 900 7.05 15.82 -12.36
CA ARG A 900 5.71 16.37 -12.23
C ARG A 900 5.60 17.31 -11.02
N ASP A 901 4.85 18.40 -11.17
CA ASP A 901 4.47 19.31 -10.07
C ASP A 901 5.66 19.93 -9.30
N ALA A 902 6.84 19.98 -9.93
CA ALA A 902 8.11 20.32 -9.29
C ALA A 902 8.67 21.65 -9.80
N GLN A 903 9.50 22.29 -8.97
CA GLN A 903 10.34 23.43 -9.35
C GLN A 903 11.80 22.96 -9.49
N VAL A 904 12.49 23.35 -10.55
CA VAL A 904 13.87 22.93 -10.82
C VAL A 904 14.70 24.11 -11.36
N ARG A 905 16.01 24.15 -11.08
CA ARG A 905 16.87 25.24 -11.57
C ARG A 905 17.21 25.10 -13.05
N ALA A 906 17.43 23.88 -13.54
CA ALA A 906 17.61 23.57 -14.97
C ALA A 906 17.45 22.06 -15.21
N LEU A 907 17.27 21.65 -16.48
CA LEU A 907 17.37 20.24 -16.89
C LEU A 907 18.39 20.04 -18.02
N ASN A 908 19.22 19.00 -17.90
CA ASN A 908 20.06 18.49 -18.97
C ASN A 908 19.63 17.05 -19.30
N ILE A 909 19.04 16.83 -20.48
CA ILE A 909 18.42 15.56 -20.88
C ILE A 909 19.18 14.97 -22.07
N ASN A 910 19.81 13.82 -21.88
CA ASN A 910 20.29 12.98 -22.98
C ASN A 910 19.21 11.92 -23.30
N ALA A 911 18.51 12.08 -24.42
CA ALA A 911 17.41 11.20 -24.83
C ALA A 911 17.77 10.20 -25.94
N SER A 912 19.07 10.04 -26.22
CA SER A 912 19.62 8.95 -27.04
C SER A 912 19.17 7.54 -26.62
N ALA A 913 18.71 7.36 -25.38
CA ALA A 913 17.85 6.27 -24.95
C ALA A 913 16.85 6.73 -23.86
N GLY A 914 15.75 5.99 -23.70
CA GLY A 914 14.73 6.24 -22.67
C GLY A 914 13.52 7.06 -23.15
N GLN A 915 12.63 7.39 -22.21
CA GLN A 915 11.43 8.20 -22.40
C GLN A 915 11.28 9.20 -21.25
N PHE A 916 10.99 10.46 -21.57
CA PHE A 916 11.02 11.58 -20.63
C PHE A 916 9.73 12.39 -20.71
N THR A 917 9.07 12.59 -19.57
CA THR A 917 7.85 13.41 -19.47
C THR A 917 8.00 14.44 -18.37
N LEU A 918 7.86 15.71 -18.73
CA LEU A 918 7.73 16.83 -17.81
C LEU A 918 6.27 17.29 -17.85
N ARG A 919 5.59 17.30 -16.70
CA ARG A 919 4.19 17.76 -16.59
C ARG A 919 4.03 18.74 -15.43
N ASN A 920 3.62 19.97 -15.70
CA ASN A 920 3.51 21.00 -14.67
C ASN A 920 4.85 21.20 -13.92
N VAL A 921 5.86 21.72 -14.63
CA VAL A 921 7.21 21.93 -14.10
C VAL A 921 7.63 23.38 -14.33
N LEU A 922 8.11 24.05 -13.27
CA LEU A 922 8.76 25.35 -13.36
C LEU A 922 10.27 25.13 -13.49
N VAL A 923 10.85 25.66 -14.55
CA VAL A 923 12.29 25.72 -14.78
C VAL A 923 12.72 27.18 -14.71
N ASP A 924 13.34 27.56 -13.60
CA ASP A 924 13.87 28.91 -13.40
C ASP A 924 15.38 28.86 -13.15
N THR A 925 16.13 29.39 -14.11
CA THR A 925 17.61 29.38 -14.12
C THR A 925 18.23 30.57 -13.38
N SER A 926 17.40 31.37 -12.70
CA SER A 926 17.77 32.56 -11.95
C SER A 926 18.83 32.35 -10.85
N GLY A 927 19.25 33.47 -10.26
CA GLY A 927 20.39 33.58 -9.34
C GLY A 927 21.62 34.13 -10.05
N GLU A 928 22.70 34.32 -9.28
CA GLU A 928 23.95 34.91 -9.76
C GLU A 928 25.10 33.88 -9.75
N PRO A 929 25.74 33.58 -10.89
CA PRO A 929 25.27 33.86 -12.24
C PRO A 929 24.04 33.01 -12.61
N ALA A 930 23.27 33.48 -13.59
CA ALA A 930 22.19 32.71 -14.21
C ALA A 930 22.77 31.57 -15.06
N LEU A 931 22.11 30.41 -15.07
CA LEU A 931 22.57 29.28 -15.87
C LEU A 931 22.32 29.54 -17.37
N PRO A 932 23.23 29.12 -18.28
CA PRO A 932 23.12 29.46 -19.69
C PRO A 932 21.91 28.84 -20.40
N TYR A 933 21.41 27.70 -19.90
CA TYR A 933 20.34 26.92 -20.53
C TYR A 933 19.28 26.49 -19.52
N GLY A 934 18.00 26.68 -19.84
CA GLY A 934 16.87 26.19 -19.03
C GLY A 934 16.68 24.68 -19.16
N ILE A 935 16.39 24.22 -20.38
CA ILE A 935 16.33 22.80 -20.74
C ILE A 935 17.25 22.54 -21.94
N ARG A 936 18.27 21.72 -21.75
CA ARG A 936 19.10 21.17 -22.84
C ARG A 936 18.64 19.75 -23.16
N ILE A 937 18.38 19.47 -24.44
CA ILE A 937 18.01 18.13 -24.93
C ILE A 937 19.02 17.68 -25.99
N VAL A 938 19.57 16.48 -25.82
CA VAL A 938 20.56 15.88 -26.72
C VAL A 938 20.05 14.53 -27.23
N GLY A 939 19.81 14.49 -28.55
CA GLY A 939 19.28 13.36 -29.30
C GLY A 939 17.85 12.96 -28.93
N GLY A 940 17.36 11.90 -29.58
CA GLY A 940 16.16 11.17 -29.18
C GLY A 940 14.86 11.70 -29.78
N ALA A 941 14.63 11.39 -31.05
CA ALA A 941 13.37 11.69 -31.74
C ALA A 941 12.14 11.18 -30.97
N ASP A 942 11.13 12.03 -30.78
CA ASP A 942 9.83 11.75 -30.15
C ASP A 942 9.83 11.27 -28.67
N ARG A 943 11.00 11.26 -28.01
CA ARG A 943 11.19 10.67 -26.66
C ARG A 943 11.00 11.64 -25.49
N VAL A 944 10.94 12.94 -25.76
CA VAL A 944 10.82 13.97 -24.73
C VAL A 944 9.51 14.73 -24.90
N ARG A 945 8.72 14.81 -23.82
CA ARG A 945 7.43 15.52 -23.79
C ARG A 945 7.43 16.54 -22.67
N LEU A 946 7.19 17.79 -23.01
CA LEU A 946 6.96 18.90 -22.08
C LEU A 946 5.47 19.24 -22.17
N SER A 947 4.82 19.32 -21.02
CA SER A 947 3.39 19.65 -20.91
C SER A 947 3.19 20.57 -19.72
N ASN A 948 2.51 21.70 -19.93
CA ASN A 948 2.21 22.65 -18.86
C ASN A 948 3.47 23.20 -18.14
N CYS A 949 4.57 23.41 -18.86
CA CYS A 949 5.84 23.84 -18.28
C CYS A 949 6.04 25.35 -18.42
N THR A 950 6.77 25.95 -17.48
CA THR A 950 7.26 27.34 -17.60
C THR A 950 8.78 27.32 -17.58
N ILE A 951 9.44 27.88 -18.60
CA ILE A 951 10.90 27.90 -18.75
C ILE A 951 11.42 29.34 -18.87
N THR A 952 12.23 29.78 -17.90
CA THR A 952 12.62 31.18 -17.75
C THR A 952 14.02 31.40 -17.15
N GLY A 953 14.50 32.64 -17.27
CA GLY A 953 15.69 33.17 -16.59
C GLY A 953 17.03 32.80 -17.23
N ALA A 954 17.04 32.17 -18.41
CA ALA A 954 18.26 31.57 -18.95
C ALA A 954 19.25 32.62 -19.42
N GLY A 955 20.53 32.47 -19.08
CA GLY A 955 21.60 33.37 -19.49
C GLY A 955 21.90 33.35 -20.99
N LYS A 956 21.40 32.35 -21.75
CA LYS A 956 21.50 32.28 -23.21
C LYS A 956 20.21 31.77 -23.87
N VAL A 957 19.78 30.54 -23.57
CA VAL A 957 18.67 29.88 -24.29
C VAL A 957 17.71 29.17 -23.34
N GLY A 958 16.40 29.42 -23.47
CA GLY A 958 15.37 28.74 -22.68
C GLY A 958 15.36 27.23 -22.90
N VAL A 959 15.13 26.80 -24.15
CA VAL A 959 15.22 25.39 -24.57
C VAL A 959 16.22 25.24 -25.72
N THR A 960 17.24 24.37 -25.58
CA THR A 960 18.27 24.15 -26.60
C THR A 960 18.36 22.67 -27.00
N LEU A 961 18.43 22.41 -28.31
CA LEU A 961 18.32 21.07 -28.90
C LEU A 961 19.58 20.71 -29.70
N GLN A 962 19.99 19.44 -29.64
CA GLN A 962 21.20 18.91 -30.30
C GLN A 962 20.92 17.49 -30.81
N GLY A 963 21.50 17.09 -31.95
CA GLY A 963 21.23 15.78 -32.56
C GLY A 963 19.82 15.67 -33.16
N ASP A 964 19.24 14.47 -33.14
CA ASP A 964 17.89 14.12 -33.65
C ASP A 964 16.74 14.53 -32.71
N ALA A 965 16.97 15.43 -31.76
CA ALA A 965 16.01 15.79 -30.72
C ALA A 965 14.74 16.45 -31.29
N SER A 966 13.62 15.72 -31.28
CA SER A 966 12.27 16.23 -31.60
C SER A 966 11.32 16.15 -30.40
N PRO A 967 11.45 17.08 -29.43
CA PRO A 967 10.53 17.12 -28.30
C PRO A 967 9.14 17.60 -28.72
N ARG A 968 8.11 17.10 -28.04
CA ARG A 968 6.75 17.64 -28.12
C ARG A 968 6.53 18.58 -26.94
N ILE A 969 6.27 19.85 -27.21
CA ILE A 969 6.13 20.92 -26.22
C ILE A 969 4.71 21.47 -26.32
N VAL A 970 3.92 21.28 -25.27
CA VAL A 970 2.46 21.47 -25.29
C VAL A 970 2.02 22.27 -24.06
N ASP A 971 1.03 23.15 -24.21
CA ASP A 971 0.43 23.92 -23.11
C ASP A 971 1.46 24.74 -22.28
N SER A 972 2.57 25.21 -22.88
CA SER A 972 3.78 25.67 -22.15
C SER A 972 4.25 27.12 -22.44
N ILE A 973 4.90 27.75 -21.45
CA ILE A 973 5.54 29.08 -21.52
C ILE A 973 7.07 28.93 -21.67
N ILE A 974 7.66 29.65 -22.63
CA ILE A 974 9.11 29.81 -22.78
C ILE A 974 9.41 31.30 -22.95
N TRP A 975 9.70 31.98 -21.83
CA TRP A 975 9.78 33.45 -21.77
C TRP A 975 10.79 33.94 -20.73
N GLY A 976 11.35 35.13 -20.92
CA GLY A 976 12.38 35.70 -20.04
C GLY A 976 13.77 35.12 -20.33
N ASN A 977 14.06 34.84 -21.60
CA ASN A 977 15.32 34.25 -22.07
C ASN A 977 15.83 35.05 -23.29
N PRO A 978 17.14 35.31 -23.47
CA PRO A 978 17.68 36.02 -24.64
C PRO A 978 17.32 35.35 -25.97
N LEU A 979 17.26 34.02 -25.99
CA LEU A 979 16.61 33.22 -27.02
C LEU A 979 15.65 32.23 -26.35
N ALA A 980 14.39 32.17 -26.78
CA ALA A 980 13.44 31.21 -26.23
C ALA A 980 13.82 29.76 -26.57
N VAL A 981 14.03 29.49 -27.88
CA VAL A 981 14.31 28.14 -28.40
C VAL A 981 15.48 28.20 -29.38
N GLY A 982 16.54 27.44 -29.10
CA GLY A 982 17.66 27.22 -30.01
C GLY A 982 17.58 25.83 -30.63
N LEU A 983 17.27 25.75 -31.92
CA LEU A 983 17.02 24.49 -32.61
C LEU A 983 18.26 23.61 -32.82
N GLY A 984 19.43 24.21 -33.10
CA GLY A 984 20.61 23.45 -33.50
C GLY A 984 20.31 22.58 -34.72
N THR A 985 20.28 21.26 -34.53
CA THR A 985 19.88 20.27 -35.55
C THR A 985 18.53 19.59 -35.25
N GLY A 986 17.88 19.97 -34.15
CA GLY A 986 16.63 19.36 -33.67
C GLY A 986 15.37 19.84 -34.41
N GLN A 987 14.27 19.13 -34.18
CA GLN A 987 12.99 19.33 -34.88
C GLN A 987 11.80 19.28 -33.90
N PRO A 988 11.62 20.30 -33.04
CA PRO A 988 10.57 20.31 -32.02
C PRO A 988 9.18 20.55 -32.64
N THR A 989 8.14 20.17 -31.89
CA THR A 989 6.75 20.56 -32.18
C THR A 989 6.15 21.33 -31.01
N PHE A 990 5.40 22.39 -31.34
CA PHE A 990 4.72 23.26 -30.39
C PHE A 990 3.20 23.16 -30.56
N SER A 991 2.43 23.22 -29.48
CA SER A 991 0.97 23.26 -29.53
C SER A 991 0.45 24.00 -28.30
N HIS A 992 -0.26 25.11 -28.51
CA HIS A 992 -0.75 25.98 -27.43
C HIS A 992 0.40 26.43 -26.52
N CYS A 993 1.38 27.17 -27.08
CA CYS A 993 2.58 27.60 -26.36
C CYS A 993 2.80 29.10 -26.51
N CYS A 994 3.34 29.74 -25.46
CA CYS A 994 3.81 31.13 -25.50
C CYS A 994 5.35 31.12 -25.57
N VAL A 995 5.89 31.38 -26.76
CA VAL A 995 7.33 31.31 -27.07
C VAL A 995 7.84 32.70 -27.44
N GLN A 996 8.67 33.29 -26.59
CA GLN A 996 9.19 34.64 -26.76
C GLN A 996 9.95 34.80 -28.09
N GLY A 997 9.53 35.76 -28.91
CA GLY A 997 10.14 36.06 -30.21
C GLY A 997 9.64 35.20 -31.39
N GLY A 998 8.77 34.20 -31.15
CA GLY A 998 8.27 33.31 -32.20
C GLY A 998 8.52 31.83 -31.91
N VAL A 999 7.82 30.95 -32.64
CA VAL A 999 8.34 29.60 -32.89
C VAL A 999 9.43 29.77 -33.97
N PRO A 1000 10.67 29.30 -33.74
CA PRO A 1000 11.76 29.48 -34.71
C PRO A 1000 11.50 28.70 -36.01
N GLU A 1001 12.02 29.20 -37.12
CA GLU A 1001 11.95 28.55 -38.43
C GLU A 1001 12.53 27.12 -38.38
N GLY A 1002 11.78 26.13 -38.87
CA GLY A 1002 12.09 24.70 -38.70
C GLY A 1002 11.52 24.07 -37.42
N GLY A 1003 10.89 24.85 -36.53
CA GLY A 1003 10.03 24.35 -35.46
C GLY A 1003 8.58 24.20 -35.92
N GLY A 1004 7.96 23.05 -35.65
CA GLY A 1004 6.59 22.77 -36.10
C GLY A 1004 5.52 23.34 -35.15
N ASP A 1005 5.00 24.54 -35.44
CA ASP A 1005 3.81 25.07 -34.76
C ASP A 1005 2.53 24.35 -35.22
N ARG A 1006 1.74 23.84 -34.27
CA ARG A 1006 0.46 23.16 -34.49
C ARG A 1006 -0.70 23.77 -33.68
N GLY A 1007 -0.50 24.92 -33.02
CA GLY A 1007 -1.52 25.56 -32.19
C GLY A 1007 -1.59 27.09 -32.29
N LYS A 1008 -0.69 27.71 -33.08
CA LYS A 1008 -0.34 29.14 -33.07
C LYS A 1008 0.41 29.55 -31.79
N ASN A 1009 1.54 30.21 -31.96
CA ASN A 1009 2.27 30.83 -30.86
C ASN A 1009 1.44 31.94 -30.19
N LEU A 1010 1.34 31.88 -28.86
CA LEU A 1010 0.51 32.76 -28.03
C LEU A 1010 1.26 33.99 -27.50
N ALA A 1011 2.48 34.24 -28.00
CA ALA A 1011 3.40 35.29 -27.56
C ALA A 1011 2.88 36.75 -27.67
N SER A 1012 1.76 36.97 -28.36
CA SER A 1012 1.11 38.28 -28.54
C SER A 1012 -0.18 38.46 -27.72
N ASP A 1013 -0.50 37.53 -26.80
CA ASP A 1013 -1.70 37.66 -25.96
C ASP A 1013 -1.59 38.82 -24.95
N PRO A 1014 -2.49 39.83 -24.99
CA PRO A 1014 -2.46 40.97 -24.06
C PRO A 1014 -2.74 40.61 -22.59
N CYS A 1015 -3.22 39.40 -22.29
CA CYS A 1015 -3.43 38.91 -20.93
C CYS A 1015 -2.22 38.12 -20.37
N PHE A 1016 -1.19 37.84 -21.17
CA PHE A 1016 0.05 37.24 -20.67
C PHE A 1016 0.87 38.29 -19.91
N GLN A 1017 1.07 38.13 -18.59
CA GLN A 1017 1.78 39.11 -17.77
C GLN A 1017 3.02 38.56 -17.06
N VAL A 1018 4.10 39.35 -17.17
CA VAL A 1018 5.34 39.18 -16.41
C VAL A 1018 5.15 39.84 -15.03
N VAL A 1019 4.56 39.11 -14.09
CA VAL A 1019 4.26 39.62 -12.73
C VAL A 1019 5.52 39.83 -11.89
N SER A 1020 6.59 39.09 -12.18
CA SER A 1020 7.95 39.44 -11.76
C SER A 1020 8.97 38.81 -12.72
N LYS A 1021 10.26 39.15 -12.62
CA LYS A 1021 11.35 38.67 -13.49
C LYS A 1021 11.35 37.15 -13.76
N HIS A 1022 10.80 36.35 -12.84
CA HIS A 1022 10.74 34.88 -12.88
C HIS A 1022 9.33 34.30 -12.62
N ARG A 1023 8.27 35.13 -12.60
CA ARG A 1023 6.87 34.67 -12.43
C ARG A 1023 5.98 35.25 -13.53
N PHE A 1024 5.38 34.35 -14.29
CA PHE A 1024 4.42 34.66 -15.34
C PHE A 1024 3.05 34.19 -14.84
N LEU A 1025 2.08 35.09 -14.86
CA LEU A 1025 0.68 34.76 -14.56
C LEU A 1025 -0.21 35.32 -15.66
N LEU A 1026 -1.36 34.71 -15.84
CA LEU A 1026 -2.39 35.28 -16.70
C LEU A 1026 -3.12 36.39 -15.93
N ARG A 1027 -3.30 37.54 -16.58
CA ARG A 1027 -4.10 38.65 -16.05
C ARG A 1027 -5.55 38.21 -15.99
N HIS A 1028 -6.23 38.39 -14.86
CA HIS A 1028 -7.68 38.30 -14.89
C HIS A 1028 -8.26 39.39 -15.79
N LYS A 1029 -9.19 39.01 -16.65
CA LYS A 1029 -9.85 39.91 -17.59
C LYS A 1029 -10.68 40.94 -16.83
N ALA A 1030 -10.39 42.23 -17.00
CA ALA A 1030 -11.20 43.27 -16.37
C ALA A 1030 -12.59 43.34 -17.04
N LEU A 1031 -13.61 43.71 -16.27
CA LEU A 1031 -14.94 44.02 -16.79
C LEU A 1031 -14.87 45.26 -17.69
N GLY A 1032 -14.69 45.04 -19.00
CA GLY A 1032 -14.54 46.08 -20.02
C GLY A 1032 -13.70 45.66 -21.23
N ASP A 1033 -12.72 44.76 -21.05
CA ASP A 1033 -11.85 44.32 -22.16
C ASP A 1033 -12.66 43.49 -23.19
N VAL A 1034 -12.60 43.84 -24.48
CA VAL A 1034 -13.43 43.19 -25.53
C VAL A 1034 -12.76 41.99 -26.23
N GLY A 1035 -11.45 41.79 -26.04
CA GLY A 1035 -10.71 40.65 -26.63
C GLY A 1035 -10.95 39.32 -25.90
N ALA A 1036 -10.77 38.20 -26.60
CA ALA A 1036 -10.58 36.88 -26.00
C ALA A 1036 -9.08 36.59 -25.87
N SER A 1037 -8.62 36.20 -24.67
CA SER A 1037 -7.25 35.74 -24.44
C SER A 1037 -7.13 34.28 -24.89
N PRO A 1038 -6.24 33.94 -25.85
CA PRO A 1038 -5.97 32.55 -26.21
C PRO A 1038 -5.08 31.79 -25.20
N CYS A 1039 -4.44 32.47 -24.23
CA CYS A 1039 -3.70 31.82 -23.12
C CYS A 1039 -4.60 31.28 -22.00
N VAL A 1040 -5.72 31.96 -21.70
CA VAL A 1040 -6.71 31.47 -20.74
C VAL A 1040 -7.53 30.37 -21.40
N ASN A 1041 -7.62 29.20 -20.77
CA ASN A 1041 -8.16 27.95 -21.33
C ASN A 1041 -7.42 27.45 -22.59
N ALA A 1042 -6.15 27.83 -22.79
CA ALA A 1042 -5.37 27.45 -23.96
C ALA A 1042 -5.24 25.93 -24.16
N GLY A 1043 -5.23 25.19 -23.05
CA GLY A 1043 -4.70 23.84 -23.01
C GLY A 1043 -5.56 22.78 -23.69
N SER A 1044 -4.89 21.80 -24.27
CA SER A 1044 -5.51 20.70 -25.04
C SER A 1044 -6.45 19.76 -24.25
N ARG A 1045 -6.66 19.99 -22.94
CA ARG A 1045 -7.36 19.08 -21.99
C ARG A 1045 -7.97 19.86 -20.83
N LEU A 1046 -8.85 19.22 -20.06
CA LEU A 1046 -9.33 19.77 -18.80
C LEU A 1046 -8.24 19.74 -17.71
N ALA A 1047 -8.27 20.73 -16.82
CA ALA A 1047 -7.38 20.80 -15.67
C ALA A 1047 -7.58 19.64 -14.68
N ALA A 1048 -8.83 19.16 -14.54
CA ALA A 1048 -9.16 17.97 -13.76
C ALA A 1048 -8.49 16.69 -14.31
N ASP A 1049 -8.42 16.51 -15.64
CA ASP A 1049 -7.66 15.43 -16.29
C ASP A 1049 -6.13 15.56 -16.09
N SER A 1050 -5.71 16.65 -15.45
CA SER A 1050 -4.34 16.95 -15.06
C SER A 1050 -4.10 16.92 -13.55
N GLY A 1051 -5.15 16.95 -12.71
CA GLY A 1051 -5.02 17.17 -11.27
C GLY A 1051 -4.46 18.56 -10.97
N LEU A 1052 -4.96 19.56 -11.71
CA LEU A 1052 -4.56 20.97 -11.65
C LEU A 1052 -5.75 21.91 -11.32
N ASP A 1053 -6.95 21.36 -11.23
CA ASP A 1053 -8.24 22.00 -10.90
C ASP A 1053 -8.33 22.57 -9.46
N GLU A 1054 -7.33 22.27 -8.62
CA GLU A 1054 -7.13 22.90 -7.30
C GLU A 1054 -5.97 23.90 -7.30
N ARG A 1055 -5.50 24.35 -8.47
CA ARG A 1055 -4.32 25.21 -8.65
C ARG A 1055 -4.61 26.36 -9.63
N THR A 1056 -3.63 27.23 -9.83
CA THR A 1056 -3.79 28.42 -10.68
C THR A 1056 -2.50 28.87 -11.38
N THR A 1057 -2.64 29.38 -12.60
CA THR A 1057 -1.66 30.25 -13.28
C THR A 1057 -2.05 31.73 -13.26
N ARG A 1058 -3.15 32.08 -12.57
CA ARG A 1058 -3.81 33.38 -12.69
C ARG A 1058 -3.48 34.32 -11.55
N SER A 1059 -3.41 35.60 -11.90
CA SER A 1059 -3.16 36.72 -10.97
C SER A 1059 -4.27 36.95 -9.93
N ASP A 1060 -5.50 36.50 -10.19
CA ASP A 1060 -6.65 36.61 -9.29
C ASP A 1060 -6.75 35.48 -8.24
N ARG A 1061 -5.80 34.53 -8.26
CA ARG A 1061 -5.82 33.30 -7.43
C ARG A 1061 -7.08 32.42 -7.64
N VAL A 1062 -7.80 32.55 -8.76
CA VAL A 1062 -8.94 31.68 -9.10
C VAL A 1062 -8.45 30.34 -9.63
N ARG A 1063 -9.15 29.25 -9.30
CA ARG A 1063 -8.84 27.90 -9.78
C ARG A 1063 -8.98 27.78 -11.29
N ASP A 1064 -8.05 27.07 -11.91
CA ASP A 1064 -8.10 26.76 -13.34
C ASP A 1064 -9.04 25.56 -13.53
N THR A 1065 -10.36 25.79 -13.56
CA THR A 1065 -11.39 24.71 -13.45
C THR A 1065 -11.88 24.13 -14.77
N LEU A 1066 -11.44 24.67 -15.90
CA LEU A 1066 -11.94 24.32 -17.24
C LEU A 1066 -10.82 23.64 -18.03
N GLN A 1067 -10.38 24.19 -19.15
CA GLN A 1067 -9.15 23.72 -19.81
C GLN A 1067 -7.92 24.18 -19.01
N VAL A 1068 -6.80 23.50 -19.22
CA VAL A 1068 -5.52 23.85 -18.60
C VAL A 1068 -5.11 25.26 -19.06
N ASP A 1069 -5.01 26.22 -18.14
CA ASP A 1069 -4.42 27.54 -18.44
C ASP A 1069 -2.92 27.40 -18.71
N LEU A 1070 -2.29 28.38 -19.35
CA LEU A 1070 -0.93 28.18 -19.88
C LEU A 1070 0.18 28.14 -18.79
N GLY A 1071 0.89 27.01 -18.68
CA GLY A 1071 2.15 26.90 -17.93
C GLY A 1071 2.04 26.46 -16.47
N PHE A 1072 3.13 26.59 -15.69
CA PHE A 1072 3.21 26.03 -14.33
C PHE A 1072 2.12 26.58 -13.39
N HIS A 1073 1.20 25.72 -12.98
CA HIS A 1073 0.15 26.05 -12.01
C HIS A 1073 0.68 25.96 -10.58
N TYR A 1074 0.62 27.09 -9.89
CA TYR A 1074 0.95 27.23 -8.47
C TYR A 1074 -0.20 26.71 -7.60
N PRO A 1075 0.09 26.00 -6.49
CA PRO A 1075 -0.88 25.82 -5.41
C PRO A 1075 -1.46 27.17 -4.94
N LEU A 1076 -2.78 27.24 -4.71
CA LEU A 1076 -3.48 28.48 -4.31
C LEU A 1076 -2.92 29.14 -3.02
N LYS A 1077 -2.22 28.36 -2.19
CA LYS A 1077 -1.57 28.79 -0.94
C LYS A 1077 -0.09 29.18 -1.09
N SER A 1078 0.49 29.11 -2.28
CA SER A 1078 1.90 29.44 -2.55
C SER A 1078 2.07 30.61 -3.53
N VAL A 1079 1.05 31.46 -3.62
CA VAL A 1079 1.09 32.71 -4.39
C VAL A 1079 1.16 33.84 -3.38
N ASP A 1080 2.36 34.31 -3.04
CA ASP A 1080 2.65 35.58 -2.37
C ASP A 1080 3.92 36.17 -3.03
#